data_AF-A0A4Q5RFX2-F1
#
_entry.id   AF-A0A4Q5RFX2-F1
#
_cell.length_a   1.000
_cell.length_b   1.000
_cell.length_c   1.000
_cell.angle_alpha   90.00
_cell.angle_beta   90.00
_cell.angle_gamma   90.00
#
_symmetry.space_group_name_H-M   'P 1'
#
loop_
_entity.id
_entity.type
_entity.pdbx_description
1 polymer ?
#
loop_
_entity_poly.entity_id
_entity_poly.type
_entity_poly.pdbx_seq_one_letter_code
_entity_poly.pdbx_strand_id
1 'polypeptide(L)'
;MAFCVSGHINVNAQTSAGSQYKAVGSDALAAKEADYFKGLKYRNIGPFRGGRSTAAAGSTKRKNEYYFGATGGGLWKTTDGGFSWNPVTDSMLNSSSVGAVGVSESNPDIVYIGTGESEFRGNIMQGDGVYKSTDAGKTWKHIGLKNTQTIARIRVHPTNPDIAYAAALGHAYNKNEDRGVFRTKDGGKTWQKVLYKSNKAGAEDLIIDPTNPNILYAAIWEVYRTPWMMWGGGDDCGIYKSVDGGDTWEDLTKKPGMPKGPLGKIGVTVSPVKPDRVWAVIEADSGGVYRSDDAGKTWKYINRDRKLRQRAFYYSRIYADPKDSNGIYGLNVGFFKSNDGGKTFSKTIRVPHGDNHDLWIDPEDPLRMVTANDGGGSVTVNGGKTWTDEDFPTAQLYHIMVTSDFPYHVAGAQQDNSTIAVPSEGWTHMNARNNTIKRSTWSYAVGGGESGYIAQDPKNPDIFYAGSYSAVLTRMNRKTGESREVTPYPRYFMGEAPKDIPERWQWTFPIVFSPKDPTKLFTSSQHVWVTTDEGQSWKKISPDLTLADTATMGLSGGIITNDMTGVEVYGTVFALTPSFHDVNTIWTGSDDGIMHITRDGGTSWNKITPPDMQKHTRVSIIDESRHKAGVAYVAAKRYQMGDRAPYIWKTADYGKTWTKIVSGLPADEFVHSIREDIKKPGLLFAGTEHGVYVSFDDGGKWQPLQLNLPNTQVADLIVTEKDLVVGTHGRSIYILDDISPLREYKPELLEKPVVFFKPEYAVRRLQAATFQYYLSKPVDSVKIEILDSTGTVINTFRSVKKKTDSLSADSVKNATAKAALSKTDTSVTKAAAGDATSKSGNLKADSTGKIAAAPAEAGGDDDEEFFIPRPRFPGTVAGVNQYEWDLHYPGASDFKGMILWGARITQGPWALPGKYTVRLTAAGEVISHPFEIKPNPNTPSITVADMKEQFALAMELRDKVSKANETVVQIRKIKETLMKKKTQTPAEKRLVVELSKIEETLYQVKNESNQD
;
A
#
# COMPACT_ATOMS: atom_id res chain seq x y z
N MET A 1 -56.37 -49.52 9.16
CA MET A 1 -56.86 -49.91 7.82
C MET A 1 -56.20 -48.98 6.82
N ALA A 2 -55.15 -49.47 6.14
CA ALA A 2 -55.13 -49.77 4.70
C ALA A 2 -55.29 -48.49 3.84
N PHE A 3 -54.28 -48.04 3.10
CA PHE A 3 -53.81 -48.68 1.86
C PHE A 3 -52.31 -48.44 1.56
N CYS A 4 -51.61 -49.52 1.20
CA CYS A 4 -50.43 -49.55 0.30
C CYS A 4 -50.90 -49.27 -1.16
N VAL A 5 -50.12 -49.10 -2.24
CA VAL A 5 -48.92 -49.77 -2.81
C VAL A 5 -48.46 -48.84 -3.98
N SER A 6 -47.18 -48.63 -4.29
CA SER A 6 -46.42 -49.28 -5.40
C SER A 6 -45.34 -48.29 -5.88
N GLY A 7 -44.14 -48.64 -6.34
CA GLY A 7 -43.46 -49.91 -6.52
C GLY A 7 -41.99 -49.64 -6.88
N HIS A 8 -41.10 -50.55 -6.48
CA HIS A 8 -39.68 -50.58 -6.82
C HIS A 8 -39.31 -52.00 -7.25
N ILE A 9 -38.80 -52.17 -8.48
CA ILE A 9 -37.91 -53.26 -8.98
C ILE A 9 -37.14 -52.64 -10.18
N ASN A 10 -35.85 -52.27 -10.09
CA ASN A 10 -34.58 -53.04 -10.31
C ASN A 10 -34.49 -53.72 -11.71
N VAL A 11 -33.41 -53.67 -12.52
CA VAL A 11 -32.03 -54.17 -12.28
C VAL A 11 -31.04 -53.74 -13.42
N ASN A 12 -29.81 -53.35 -13.02
CA ASN A 12 -28.44 -53.41 -13.59
C ASN A 12 -28.02 -52.97 -15.02
N ALA A 13 -26.92 -52.21 -15.07
CA ALA A 13 -25.64 -52.65 -15.68
C ALA A 13 -24.42 -51.90 -15.12
N GLN A 14 -23.30 -52.62 -15.06
CA GLN A 14 -22.02 -52.35 -14.40
C GLN A 14 -21.29 -51.06 -14.81
N THR A 15 -20.60 -50.43 -13.84
CA THR A 15 -19.30 -49.78 -14.10
C THR A 15 -18.31 -50.06 -12.98
N SER A 16 -17.06 -50.20 -13.41
CA SER A 16 -15.88 -50.74 -12.75
C SER A 16 -15.28 -49.86 -11.64
N ALA A 17 -14.56 -50.53 -10.74
CA ALA A 17 -13.67 -50.04 -9.70
C ALA A 17 -13.14 -48.60 -9.86
N GLY A 18 -13.56 -47.71 -8.95
CA GLY A 18 -12.97 -46.39 -8.72
C GLY A 18 -12.37 -46.32 -7.32
N SER A 19 -11.12 -45.86 -7.24
CA SER A 19 -10.31 -45.72 -6.03
C SER A 19 -11.02 -44.92 -4.93
N GLN A 20 -10.98 -45.42 -3.69
CA GLN A 20 -11.35 -44.68 -2.49
C GLN A 20 -10.37 -43.49 -2.28
N TYR A 21 -10.71 -42.31 -2.78
CA TYR A 21 -10.16 -41.07 -2.23
C TYR A 21 -10.97 -40.72 -0.98
N LYS A 22 -10.32 -40.78 0.19
CA LYS A 22 -10.85 -40.22 1.43
C LYS A 22 -11.16 -38.75 1.18
N ALA A 23 -12.43 -38.35 1.32
CA ALA A 23 -12.83 -36.97 1.33
C ALA A 23 -12.13 -36.26 2.50
N VAL A 24 -11.02 -35.57 2.20
CA VAL A 24 -10.45 -34.58 3.10
C VAL A 24 -11.50 -33.47 3.19
N GLY A 25 -11.94 -33.13 4.42
CA GLY A 25 -12.89 -32.04 4.61
C GLY A 25 -12.40 -30.78 3.92
N SER A 26 -13.30 -30.02 3.30
CA SER A 26 -12.95 -28.90 2.41
C SER A 26 -12.06 -27.84 3.06
N ASP A 27 -12.07 -27.72 4.40
CA ASP A 27 -11.23 -26.78 5.15
C ASP A 27 -9.79 -27.28 5.36
N ALA A 28 -9.61 -28.60 5.47
CA ALA A 28 -8.28 -29.20 5.54
C ALA A 28 -7.56 -29.15 4.17
N LEU A 29 -8.31 -29.18 3.06
CA LEU A 29 -7.75 -28.95 1.74
C LEU A 29 -7.28 -27.49 1.58
N ALA A 30 -8.11 -26.52 1.96
CA ALA A 30 -7.75 -25.09 1.89
C ALA A 30 -6.51 -24.74 2.72
N ALA A 31 -6.35 -25.36 3.91
CA ALA A 31 -5.14 -25.18 4.71
C ALA A 31 -3.87 -25.70 4.01
N LYS A 32 -3.95 -26.88 3.37
CA LYS A 32 -2.84 -27.43 2.58
C LYS A 32 -2.53 -26.56 1.35
N GLU A 33 -3.56 -26.01 0.71
CA GLU A 33 -3.41 -25.09 -0.42
C GLU A 33 -2.73 -23.78 -0.01
N ALA A 34 -3.10 -23.21 1.15
CA ALA A 34 -2.43 -22.04 1.70
C ALA A 34 -0.94 -22.31 1.94
N ASP A 35 -0.59 -23.47 2.51
CA ASP A 35 0.80 -23.89 2.71
C ASP A 35 1.54 -24.11 1.38
N TYR A 36 0.85 -24.62 0.36
CA TYR A 36 1.40 -24.81 -0.99
C TYR A 36 1.91 -23.49 -1.57
N PHE A 37 1.10 -22.41 -1.49
CA PHE A 37 1.41 -21.11 -2.07
C PHE A 37 2.24 -20.18 -1.17
N LYS A 38 2.51 -20.55 0.08
CA LYS A 38 3.13 -19.67 1.10
C LYS A 38 4.47 -19.02 0.70
N GLY A 39 5.21 -19.61 -0.24
CA GLY A 39 6.48 -19.04 -0.71
C GLY A 39 6.38 -18.01 -1.84
N LEU A 40 5.17 -17.81 -2.40
CA LEU A 40 4.86 -16.68 -3.27
C LEU A 40 4.95 -15.35 -2.51
N LYS A 41 5.31 -14.27 -3.20
CA LYS A 41 5.44 -12.93 -2.60
C LYS A 41 4.94 -11.83 -3.53
N TYR A 42 4.18 -10.91 -2.94
CA TYR A 42 3.86 -9.62 -3.53
C TYR A 42 5.08 -8.69 -3.47
N ARG A 43 5.35 -8.00 -4.56
CA ARG A 43 6.36 -6.94 -4.68
C ARG A 43 5.67 -5.59 -4.72
N ASN A 44 5.98 -4.70 -3.77
CA ASN A 44 5.55 -3.31 -3.82
C ASN A 44 6.36 -2.57 -4.88
N ILE A 45 5.70 -1.91 -5.83
CA ILE A 45 6.36 -1.16 -6.92
C ILE A 45 6.24 0.35 -6.77
N GLY A 46 5.74 0.81 -5.62
CA GLY A 46 5.41 2.21 -5.37
C GLY A 46 4.07 2.62 -5.98
N PRO A 47 3.85 3.91 -6.23
CA PRO A 47 4.80 5.00 -6.03
C PRO A 47 5.13 5.21 -4.55
N PHE A 48 6.35 5.70 -4.27
CA PHE A 48 6.73 6.28 -2.98
C PHE A 48 6.19 7.72 -2.92
N ARG A 49 4.87 7.84 -2.87
CA ARG A 49 4.16 9.11 -2.76
C ARG A 49 3.13 8.95 -1.65
N GLY A 50 3.24 9.77 -0.62
CA GLY A 50 2.39 9.66 0.55
C GLY A 50 0.92 9.93 0.24
N GLY A 51 0.06 9.35 1.06
CA GLY A 51 -1.39 9.54 1.04
C GLY A 51 -1.90 9.95 2.42
N ARG A 52 -3.22 10.07 2.53
CA ARG A 52 -3.84 10.75 3.67
C ARG A 52 -3.54 10.12 5.01
N SER A 53 -3.16 10.96 5.96
CA SER A 53 -2.86 10.62 7.35
C SER A 53 -3.54 11.60 8.30
N THR A 54 -4.07 11.10 9.41
CA THR A 54 -4.93 11.88 10.31
C THR A 54 -4.49 11.88 11.77
N ALA A 55 -3.34 11.25 12.05
CA ALA A 55 -2.77 11.17 13.39
C ALA A 55 -1.25 11.39 13.36
N ALA A 56 -0.73 12.16 14.31
CA ALA A 56 0.71 12.37 14.48
C ALA A 56 1.12 12.41 15.96
N ALA A 57 2.27 11.85 16.28
CA ALA A 57 2.86 11.95 17.62
C ALA A 57 4.39 11.94 17.59
N GLY A 58 5.00 12.56 18.59
CA GLY A 58 6.44 12.50 18.84
C GLY A 58 6.74 12.14 20.30
N SER A 59 8.01 12.25 20.67
CA SER A 59 8.47 12.10 22.04
C SER A 59 9.45 13.20 22.42
N THR A 60 9.28 13.77 23.61
CA THR A 60 10.28 14.68 24.22
C THR A 60 11.60 13.99 24.52
N LYS A 61 11.54 12.71 24.94
CA LYS A 61 12.69 11.90 25.36
C LYS A 61 13.48 11.30 24.19
N ARG A 62 12.83 11.08 23.04
CA ARG A 62 13.44 10.50 21.84
C ARG A 62 13.36 11.48 20.69
N LYS A 63 14.34 12.38 20.64
CA LYS A 63 14.29 13.56 19.79
C LYS A 63 14.07 13.24 18.31
N ASN A 64 14.61 12.17 17.78
CA ASN A 64 14.48 11.87 16.35
C ASN A 64 13.32 10.91 16.04
N GLU A 65 12.49 10.58 17.03
CA GLU A 65 11.41 9.61 16.91
C GLU A 65 10.04 10.27 16.77
N TYR A 66 9.36 9.93 15.67
CA TYR A 66 8.02 10.42 15.35
C TYR A 66 7.17 9.31 14.72
N TYR A 67 5.86 9.48 14.81
CA TYR A 67 4.86 8.58 14.28
C TYR A 67 3.82 9.35 13.47
N PHE A 68 3.33 8.74 12.39
CA PHE A 68 2.07 9.14 11.76
C PHE A 68 1.18 7.93 11.50
N GLY A 69 -0.13 8.14 11.58
CA GLY A 69 -1.16 7.15 11.26
C GLY A 69 -1.76 7.41 9.89
N ALA A 70 -1.60 6.47 8.97
CA ALA A 70 -2.13 6.54 7.61
C ALA A 70 -3.54 5.95 7.52
N THR A 71 -4.38 6.54 6.65
CA THR A 71 -5.72 6.04 6.35
C THR A 71 -5.64 4.85 5.38
N GLY A 72 -5.85 3.64 5.89
CA GLY A 72 -5.66 2.38 5.16
C GLY A 72 -4.19 1.92 5.03
N GLY A 73 -3.23 2.67 5.59
CA GLY A 73 -1.80 2.48 5.38
C GLY A 73 -0.97 2.04 6.59
N GLY A 74 -1.60 1.87 7.75
CA GLY A 74 -0.96 1.48 9.02
C GLY A 74 -0.30 2.65 9.76
N LEU A 75 0.39 2.33 10.86
CA LEU A 75 1.26 3.26 11.58
C LEU A 75 2.68 3.22 11.01
N TRP A 76 3.24 4.40 10.79
CA TRP A 76 4.61 4.60 10.32
C TRP A 76 5.45 5.28 11.37
N LYS A 77 6.74 4.94 11.40
CA LYS A 77 7.72 5.42 12.37
C LYS A 77 8.99 5.90 11.68
N THR A 78 9.54 7.00 12.17
CA THR A 78 10.91 7.45 11.88
C THR A 78 11.72 7.47 13.17
N THR A 79 13.03 7.27 13.07
CA THR A 79 14.00 7.42 14.19
C THR A 79 15.16 8.35 13.85
N ASP A 80 15.13 8.98 12.68
CA ASP A 80 16.17 9.88 12.17
C ASP A 80 15.66 11.30 11.92
N GLY A 81 14.47 11.64 12.44
CA GLY A 81 13.88 12.98 12.31
C GLY A 81 13.09 13.19 11.01
N GLY A 82 12.58 12.11 10.41
CA GLY A 82 11.72 12.15 9.23
C GLY A 82 12.46 11.99 7.89
N PHE A 83 13.74 11.62 7.90
CA PHE A 83 14.47 11.30 6.66
C PHE A 83 14.09 9.93 6.12
N SER A 84 13.82 8.97 7.00
CA SER A 84 13.29 7.66 6.63
C SER A 84 12.09 7.27 7.49
N TRP A 85 11.10 6.65 6.84
CA TRP A 85 9.87 6.18 7.47
C TRP A 85 9.68 4.69 7.18
N ASN A 86 9.31 3.92 8.20
CA ASN A 86 9.05 2.49 8.10
C ASN A 86 7.68 2.13 8.68
N PRO A 87 6.92 1.21 8.04
CA PRO A 87 5.69 0.71 8.62
C PRO A 87 6.03 -0.16 9.84
N VAL A 88 5.29 0.03 10.94
CA VAL A 88 5.51 -0.70 12.21
C VAL A 88 4.31 -1.53 12.62
N THR A 89 3.37 -1.76 11.70
CA THR A 89 2.09 -2.44 11.96
C THR A 89 1.72 -3.50 10.92
N ASP A 90 2.52 -3.64 9.86
CA ASP A 90 2.29 -4.64 8.81
C ASP A 90 2.21 -6.05 9.44
N SER A 91 1.17 -6.79 9.06
CA SER A 91 0.84 -8.14 9.57
C SER A 91 0.46 -8.24 11.06
N MET A 92 0.29 -7.13 11.79
CA MET A 92 -0.04 -7.13 13.22
C MET A 92 -1.42 -6.55 13.56
N LEU A 93 -2.07 -5.89 12.60
CA LEU A 93 -3.40 -5.29 12.77
C LEU A 93 -4.45 -6.04 11.94
N ASN A 94 -5.70 -5.99 12.41
CA ASN A 94 -6.87 -6.43 11.62
C ASN A 94 -7.54 -5.28 10.85
N SER A 95 -7.14 -4.04 11.09
CA SER A 95 -7.49 -2.87 10.28
C SER A 95 -6.26 -1.97 10.15
N SER A 96 -5.93 -1.56 8.93
CA SER A 96 -4.78 -0.67 8.66
C SER A 96 -5.11 0.81 8.71
N SER A 97 -6.36 1.19 8.97
CA SER A 97 -6.68 2.60 9.17
C SER A 97 -6.30 3.02 10.58
N VAL A 98 -5.31 3.91 10.73
CA VAL A 98 -4.86 4.42 12.03
C VAL A 98 -5.17 5.91 12.14
N GLY A 99 -6.26 6.25 12.82
CA GLY A 99 -6.72 7.64 12.99
C GLY A 99 -6.35 8.29 14.33
N ALA A 100 -5.71 7.56 15.24
CA ALA A 100 -5.20 8.13 16.49
C ALA A 100 -3.90 7.46 16.93
N VAL A 101 -2.94 8.27 17.42
CA VAL A 101 -1.72 7.79 18.07
C VAL A 101 -1.48 8.56 19.37
N GLY A 102 -1.08 7.85 20.42
CA GLY A 102 -0.71 8.42 21.72
C GLY A 102 0.56 7.76 22.24
N VAL A 103 1.65 8.52 22.31
CA VAL A 103 2.93 8.09 22.89
C VAL A 103 2.97 8.52 24.35
N SER A 104 3.45 7.65 25.26
CA SER A 104 3.62 8.05 26.65
C SER A 104 4.88 8.87 26.86
N GLU A 105 4.74 10.08 27.40
CA GLU A 105 5.88 10.92 27.81
C GLU A 105 6.68 10.29 28.95
N SER A 106 6.02 9.57 29.87
CA SER A 106 6.70 8.86 30.97
C SER A 106 7.57 7.70 30.48
N ASN A 107 7.14 7.00 29.43
CA ASN A 107 7.86 5.88 28.82
C ASN A 107 7.54 5.76 27.32
N PRO A 108 8.39 6.26 26.40
CA PRO A 108 8.13 6.25 24.96
C PRO A 108 8.11 4.86 24.30
N ASP A 109 8.43 3.77 25.03
CA ASP A 109 8.17 2.41 24.54
C ASP A 109 6.68 2.06 24.56
N ILE A 110 5.88 2.78 25.35
CA ILE A 110 4.44 2.57 25.44
C ILE A 110 3.73 3.49 24.45
N VAL A 111 3.16 2.88 23.42
CA VAL A 111 2.41 3.57 22.36
C VAL A 111 1.03 2.94 22.25
N TYR A 112 0.01 3.79 22.20
CA TYR A 112 -1.37 3.41 21.94
C TYR A 112 -1.77 3.91 20.56
N ILE A 113 -2.51 3.10 19.81
CA ILE A 113 -3.13 3.52 18.55
C ILE A 113 -4.61 3.19 18.55
N GLY A 114 -5.39 4.07 17.92
CA GLY A 114 -6.80 3.90 17.65
C GLY A 114 -6.99 3.73 16.16
N THR A 115 -7.78 2.73 15.78
CA THR A 115 -8.05 2.44 14.37
C THR A 115 -9.33 3.13 13.88
N GLY A 116 -9.42 3.29 12.56
CA GLY A 116 -10.47 4.03 11.85
C GLY A 116 -10.20 5.53 11.79
N GLU A 117 -10.76 6.21 10.78
CA GLU A 117 -10.61 7.66 10.60
C GLU A 117 -11.83 8.45 11.09
N SER A 118 -11.59 9.65 11.62
CA SER A 118 -12.61 10.58 12.16
C SER A 118 -13.14 11.57 11.12
N GLU A 119 -12.41 11.72 10.02
CA GLU A 119 -12.74 12.60 8.92
C GLU A 119 -13.76 11.90 8.04
N PHE A 120 -15.05 11.95 8.45
CA PHE A 120 -16.14 11.22 7.80
C PHE A 120 -16.41 11.70 6.36
N ARG A 121 -15.50 11.40 5.43
CA ARG A 121 -15.60 11.59 3.97
C ARG A 121 -16.33 10.40 3.32
N GLY A 122 -16.56 10.40 2.01
CA GLY A 122 -17.36 9.36 1.35
C GLY A 122 -16.70 7.98 1.25
N ASN A 123 -15.41 7.87 1.56
CA ASN A 123 -14.59 6.66 1.46
C ASN A 123 -13.83 6.37 2.76
N ILE A 124 -14.55 6.38 3.88
CA ILE A 124 -14.01 6.13 5.22
C ILE A 124 -13.52 4.70 5.36
N MET A 125 -12.28 4.56 5.85
CA MET A 125 -11.72 3.28 6.28
C MET A 125 -12.08 3.01 7.75
N GLN A 126 -12.81 1.91 7.98
CA GLN A 126 -13.30 1.54 9.31
C GLN A 126 -12.21 0.82 10.13
N GLY A 127 -12.14 1.15 11.40
CA GLY A 127 -11.26 0.52 12.39
C GLY A 127 -11.91 -0.65 13.13
N ASP A 128 -11.12 -1.26 14.00
CA ASP A 128 -11.52 -2.35 14.89
C ASP A 128 -11.12 -2.09 16.35
N GLY A 129 -10.90 -0.84 16.78
CA GLY A 129 -10.67 -0.46 18.18
C GLY A 129 -9.24 -0.01 18.48
N VAL A 130 -8.74 -0.34 19.67
CA VAL A 130 -7.47 0.18 20.20
C VAL A 130 -6.41 -0.91 20.32
N TYR A 131 -5.18 -0.57 19.94
CA TYR A 131 -4.00 -1.42 20.12
C TYR A 131 -2.96 -0.72 21.02
N LYS A 132 -2.12 -1.53 21.66
CA LYS A 132 -0.99 -1.08 22.48
C LYS A 132 0.29 -1.81 22.09
N SER A 133 1.38 -1.05 22.02
CA SER A 133 2.75 -1.54 22.00
C SER A 133 3.44 -1.19 23.32
N THR A 134 4.36 -2.04 23.76
CA THR A 134 5.23 -1.82 24.93
C THR A 134 6.71 -1.85 24.56
N ASP A 135 7.02 -1.80 23.26
CA ASP A 135 8.36 -1.90 22.68
C ASP A 135 8.53 -0.92 21.50
N ALA A 136 7.89 0.24 21.59
CA ALA A 136 7.94 1.35 20.64
C ALA A 136 7.48 1.01 19.22
N GLY A 137 6.52 0.09 19.10
CA GLY A 137 5.87 -0.32 17.86
C GLY A 137 6.45 -1.58 17.22
N LYS A 138 7.36 -2.32 17.88
CA LYS A 138 7.86 -3.59 17.31
C LYS A 138 6.82 -4.70 17.39
N THR A 139 5.97 -4.70 18.42
CA THR A 139 4.84 -5.60 18.57
C THR A 139 3.59 -4.86 19.04
N TRP A 140 2.41 -5.36 18.62
CA TRP A 140 1.12 -4.77 18.93
C TRP A 140 0.16 -5.80 19.51
N LYS A 141 -0.67 -5.35 20.45
CA LYS A 141 -1.75 -6.14 21.02
C LYS A 141 -3.07 -5.37 20.92
N HIS A 142 -4.11 -6.02 20.40
CA HIS A 142 -5.48 -5.52 20.48
C HIS A 142 -5.95 -5.50 21.94
N ILE A 143 -6.39 -4.33 22.43
CA ILE A 143 -6.74 -4.10 23.84
C ILE A 143 -8.19 -3.62 24.02
N GLY A 144 -9.08 -3.89 23.05
CA GLY A 144 -10.53 -3.69 23.20
C GLY A 144 -11.10 -2.56 22.35
N LEU A 145 -12.33 -2.16 22.67
CA LEU A 145 -13.14 -1.19 21.92
C LEU A 145 -13.43 -1.61 20.46
N LYS A 146 -13.59 -2.92 20.22
CA LYS A 146 -13.79 -3.48 18.86
C LYS A 146 -14.92 -2.86 18.07
N ASN A 147 -16.01 -2.53 18.74
CA ASN A 147 -17.23 -2.04 18.11
C ASN A 147 -17.27 -0.52 17.95
N THR A 148 -16.20 0.24 18.23
CA THR A 148 -16.21 1.69 18.04
C THR A 148 -16.08 2.09 16.57
N GLN A 149 -15.38 1.30 15.76
CA GLN A 149 -14.98 1.56 14.36
C GLN A 149 -14.15 2.83 14.10
N THR A 150 -14.29 3.88 14.91
CA THR A 150 -13.53 5.12 14.76
C THR A 150 -13.08 5.61 16.13
N ILE A 151 -11.76 5.72 16.30
CA ILE A 151 -11.12 6.38 17.45
C ILE A 151 -10.46 7.66 16.94
N ALA A 152 -11.02 8.82 17.31
CA ALA A 152 -10.57 10.12 16.83
C ALA A 152 -9.32 10.64 17.57
N ARG A 153 -9.16 10.29 18.86
CA ARG A 153 -8.01 10.69 19.68
C ARG A 153 -7.66 9.65 20.72
N ILE A 154 -6.36 9.55 21.01
CA ILE A 154 -5.84 8.89 22.20
C ILE A 154 -5.00 9.90 22.99
N ARG A 155 -5.21 9.93 24.32
CA ARG A 155 -4.41 10.72 25.26
C ARG A 155 -3.91 9.82 26.37
N VAL A 156 -2.60 9.85 26.60
CA VAL A 156 -1.93 9.08 27.65
C VAL A 156 -1.61 10.02 28.79
N HIS A 157 -1.87 9.60 30.03
CA HIS A 157 -1.55 10.40 31.21
C HIS A 157 -0.03 10.64 31.28
N PRO A 158 0.43 11.88 31.56
CA PRO A 158 1.82 12.29 31.35
C PRO A 158 2.83 11.55 32.24
N THR A 159 2.40 11.09 33.42
CA THR A 159 3.28 10.42 34.40
C THR A 159 2.92 8.95 34.67
N ASN A 160 1.80 8.45 34.12
CA ASN A 160 1.36 7.07 34.35
C ASN A 160 0.82 6.47 33.04
N PRO A 161 1.59 5.62 32.35
CA PRO A 161 1.20 5.09 31.05
C PRO A 161 0.03 4.09 31.11
N ASP A 162 -0.37 3.62 32.29
CA ASP A 162 -1.52 2.73 32.43
C ASP A 162 -2.86 3.48 32.43
N ILE A 163 -2.82 4.81 32.60
CA ILE A 163 -3.99 5.67 32.47
C ILE A 163 -3.99 6.27 31.06
N ALA A 164 -4.98 5.89 30.26
CA ALA A 164 -5.16 6.40 28.92
C ALA A 164 -6.63 6.58 28.59
N TYR A 165 -6.91 7.48 27.65
CA TYR A 165 -8.25 7.83 27.21
C TYR A 165 -8.36 7.68 25.70
N ALA A 166 -9.50 7.16 25.24
CA ALA A 166 -9.85 7.06 23.84
C ALA A 166 -11.13 7.87 23.58
N ALA A 167 -11.06 8.81 22.63
CA ALA A 167 -12.22 9.50 22.09
C ALA A 167 -12.78 8.66 20.94
N ALA A 168 -13.91 7.99 21.18
CA ALA A 168 -14.58 7.14 20.21
C ALA A 168 -15.72 7.92 19.55
N LEU A 169 -15.58 8.19 18.25
CA LEU A 169 -16.64 8.85 17.47
C LEU A 169 -17.79 7.88 17.19
N GLY A 170 -17.47 6.60 16.93
CA GLY A 170 -18.45 5.56 16.61
C GLY A 170 -18.54 5.23 15.13
N HIS A 171 -19.58 4.49 14.77
CA HIS A 171 -19.81 4.04 13.39
C HIS A 171 -20.18 5.23 12.49
N ALA A 172 -19.65 5.26 11.27
CA ALA A 172 -20.05 6.27 10.28
C ALA A 172 -21.44 6.02 9.70
N TYR A 173 -21.77 4.75 9.45
CA TYR A 173 -22.93 4.37 8.63
C TYR A 173 -24.12 3.83 9.43
N ASN A 174 -24.03 3.83 10.76
CA ASN A 174 -25.08 3.35 11.67
C ASN A 174 -25.01 4.06 13.03
N LYS A 175 -26.13 4.08 13.73
CA LYS A 175 -26.14 4.40 15.17
C LYS A 175 -25.52 3.24 15.95
N ASN A 176 -24.73 3.54 16.97
CA ASN A 176 -24.13 2.53 17.85
C ASN A 176 -23.90 3.11 19.26
N GLU A 177 -23.94 2.24 20.27
CA GLU A 177 -23.78 2.64 21.68
C GLU A 177 -22.31 2.89 22.07
N ASP A 178 -21.35 2.36 21.31
CA ASP A 178 -19.91 2.46 21.59
C ASP A 178 -19.33 3.78 21.06
N ARG A 179 -19.77 4.86 21.70
CA ARG A 179 -19.39 6.25 21.43
C ARG A 179 -19.01 6.96 22.73
N GLY A 180 -18.30 8.08 22.61
CA GLY A 180 -17.92 8.95 23.72
C GLY A 180 -16.48 8.74 24.20
N VAL A 181 -16.17 9.12 25.43
CA VAL A 181 -14.82 8.97 26.00
C VAL A 181 -14.74 7.69 26.81
N PHE A 182 -13.76 6.86 26.49
CA PHE A 182 -13.40 5.66 27.25
C PHE A 182 -12.08 5.89 27.98
N ARG A 183 -11.98 5.42 29.21
CA ARG A 183 -10.77 5.51 30.05
C ARG A 183 -10.33 4.12 30.47
N THR A 184 -9.03 3.86 30.40
CA THR A 184 -8.39 2.75 31.10
C THR A 184 -7.54 3.30 32.25
N LYS A 185 -7.41 2.51 33.34
CA LYS A 185 -6.50 2.76 34.47
C LYS A 185 -5.52 1.61 34.70
N ASP A 186 -5.54 0.60 33.82
CA ASP A 186 -4.79 -0.66 33.94
C ASP A 186 -4.04 -1.03 32.66
N GLY A 187 -3.75 -0.01 31.84
CA GLY A 187 -2.97 -0.16 30.63
C GLY A 187 -3.72 -0.80 29.47
N GLY A 188 -5.06 -0.73 29.47
CA GLY A 188 -5.93 -1.24 28.42
C GLY A 188 -6.52 -2.63 28.67
N LYS A 189 -6.37 -3.20 29.88
CA LYS A 189 -7.02 -4.48 30.20
C LYS A 189 -8.53 -4.30 30.35
N THR A 190 -8.95 -3.16 30.90
CA THR A 190 -10.35 -2.75 30.99
C THR A 190 -10.54 -1.32 30.53
N TRP A 191 -11.73 -1.04 30.02
CA TRP A 191 -12.15 0.29 29.56
C TRP A 191 -13.48 0.66 30.22
N GLN A 192 -13.54 1.85 30.81
CA GLN A 192 -14.74 2.45 31.36
C GLN A 192 -15.23 3.56 30.43
N LYS A 193 -16.50 3.51 30.02
CA LYS A 193 -17.15 4.64 29.33
C LYS A 193 -17.42 5.75 30.36
N VAL A 194 -16.74 6.89 30.22
CA VAL A 194 -16.72 7.96 31.22
C VAL A 194 -17.45 9.23 30.76
N LEU A 195 -17.64 9.42 29.45
CA LEU A 195 -18.49 10.46 28.89
C LEU A 195 -19.30 9.86 27.74
N TYR A 196 -20.61 10.03 27.77
CA TYR A 196 -21.52 9.54 26.73
C TYR A 196 -22.70 10.50 26.62
N LYS A 197 -23.15 10.75 25.38
CA LYS A 197 -24.29 11.63 25.10
C LYS A 197 -25.45 10.85 24.50
N SER A 198 -25.21 10.13 23.40
CA SER A 198 -26.20 9.32 22.70
C SER A 198 -25.54 8.35 21.71
N ASN A 199 -26.34 7.51 21.06
CA ASN A 199 -25.87 6.53 20.07
C ASN A 199 -25.66 7.10 18.65
N LYS A 200 -25.86 8.41 18.48
CA LYS A 200 -25.63 9.16 17.25
C LYS A 200 -24.53 10.22 17.37
N ALA A 201 -23.98 10.42 18.58
CA ALA A 201 -22.96 11.43 18.85
C ALA A 201 -21.82 10.86 19.69
N GLY A 202 -20.58 11.03 19.21
CA GLY A 202 -19.38 10.47 19.85
C GLY A 202 -18.29 11.50 20.07
N ALA A 203 -17.22 11.09 20.77
CA ALA A 203 -16.13 11.99 21.10
C ALA A 203 -15.19 12.17 19.90
N GLU A 204 -14.99 13.41 19.48
CA GLU A 204 -14.19 13.79 18.30
C GLU A 204 -12.86 14.46 18.69
N ASP A 205 -12.83 15.17 19.81
CA ASP A 205 -11.61 15.75 20.36
C ASP A 205 -11.52 15.55 21.87
N LEU A 206 -10.28 15.44 22.34
CA LEU A 206 -9.97 15.22 23.75
C LEU A 206 -8.57 15.76 24.04
N ILE A 207 -8.45 16.55 25.10
CA ILE A 207 -7.16 17.05 25.59
C ILE A 207 -7.09 16.94 27.11
N ILE A 208 -5.90 16.56 27.59
CA ILE A 208 -5.52 16.59 29.00
C ILE A 208 -4.81 17.92 29.24
N ASP A 209 -5.14 18.62 30.33
CA ASP A 209 -4.35 19.78 30.76
C ASP A 209 -2.95 19.31 31.18
N PRO A 210 -1.89 19.77 30.51
CA PRO A 210 -0.53 19.31 30.78
C PRO A 210 0.00 19.75 32.15
N THR A 211 -0.62 20.74 32.79
CA THR A 211 -0.26 21.23 34.13
C THR A 211 -0.99 20.49 35.25
N ASN A 212 -2.17 19.91 34.95
CA ASN A 212 -2.94 19.12 35.89
C ASN A 212 -3.72 18.02 35.15
N PRO A 213 -3.23 16.77 35.14
CA PRO A 213 -3.81 15.72 34.31
C PRO A 213 -5.17 15.19 34.79
N ASN A 214 -5.71 15.68 35.91
CA ASN A 214 -7.10 15.45 36.30
C ASN A 214 -8.08 16.35 35.52
N ILE A 215 -7.60 17.44 34.90
CA ILE A 215 -8.42 18.32 34.09
C ILE A 215 -8.42 17.84 32.64
N LEU A 216 -9.61 17.57 32.13
CA LEU A 216 -9.84 17.13 30.74
C LEU A 216 -10.86 18.02 30.06
N TYR A 217 -10.70 18.24 28.77
CA TYR A 217 -11.73 18.82 27.91
C TYR A 217 -12.02 17.87 26.75
N ALA A 218 -13.30 17.64 26.48
CA ALA A 218 -13.76 16.75 25.42
C ALA A 218 -14.85 17.40 24.58
N ALA A 219 -14.86 17.10 23.29
CA ALA A 219 -15.91 17.50 22.36
C ALA A 219 -16.70 16.28 21.89
N ILE A 220 -18.03 16.36 21.96
CA ILE A 220 -18.96 15.39 21.39
C ILE A 220 -19.53 15.95 20.09
N TRP A 221 -19.58 15.13 19.04
CA TRP A 221 -20.06 15.49 17.71
C TRP A 221 -21.11 14.48 17.22
N GLU A 222 -22.28 14.99 16.86
CA GLU A 222 -23.34 14.24 16.16
C GLU A 222 -23.03 14.23 14.66
N VAL A 223 -22.78 13.04 14.11
CA VAL A 223 -22.44 12.86 12.70
C VAL A 223 -22.79 11.46 12.21
N TYR A 224 -23.25 11.35 10.97
CA TYR A 224 -23.39 10.08 10.26
C TYR A 224 -23.24 10.26 8.74
N ARG A 225 -23.12 9.13 8.05
CA ARG A 225 -23.12 9.04 6.58
C ARG A 225 -24.09 7.99 6.07
N THR A 226 -24.51 8.20 4.83
CA THR A 226 -25.07 7.20 3.92
C THR A 226 -24.23 7.21 2.64
N PRO A 227 -24.48 6.35 1.65
CA PRO A 227 -23.79 6.42 0.35
C PRO A 227 -23.96 7.76 -0.38
N TRP A 228 -25.05 8.49 -0.11
CA TRP A 228 -25.46 9.71 -0.82
C TRP A 228 -25.47 10.98 0.04
N MET A 229 -25.12 10.88 1.32
CA MET A 229 -25.21 12.02 2.24
C MET A 229 -24.20 11.92 3.37
N MET A 230 -23.64 13.06 3.75
CA MET A 230 -23.04 13.29 5.05
C MET A 230 -23.93 14.25 5.83
N TRP A 231 -24.09 14.00 7.12
CA TRP A 231 -24.84 14.88 7.98
C TRP A 231 -24.07 15.13 9.27
N GLY A 232 -23.66 16.38 9.49
CA GLY A 232 -22.97 16.83 10.69
C GLY A 232 -23.76 17.89 11.46
N GLY A 233 -23.65 17.83 12.79
CA GLY A 233 -24.26 18.79 13.71
C GLY A 233 -25.65 18.39 14.20
N GLY A 234 -25.97 18.82 15.42
CA GLY A 234 -27.19 18.45 16.11
C GLY A 234 -27.19 18.88 17.58
N ASP A 235 -28.30 18.61 18.27
CA ASP A 235 -28.50 18.97 19.68
C ASP A 235 -27.60 18.17 20.64
N ASP A 236 -27.02 17.05 20.18
CA ASP A 236 -26.11 16.24 20.99
C ASP A 236 -24.65 16.69 20.88
N CYS A 237 -24.33 17.65 20.00
CA CYS A 237 -23.01 18.26 19.95
C CYS A 237 -22.74 19.09 21.22
N GLY A 238 -21.51 19.06 21.72
CA GLY A 238 -21.17 19.83 22.91
C GLY A 238 -19.71 19.76 23.32
N ILE A 239 -19.35 20.60 24.27
CA ILE A 239 -18.03 20.67 24.90
C ILE A 239 -18.17 20.45 26.40
N TYR A 240 -17.32 19.60 26.95
CA TYR A 240 -17.39 19.13 28.33
C TYR A 240 -16.04 19.28 29.02
N LYS A 241 -16.07 19.49 30.34
CA LYS A 241 -14.89 19.57 31.19
C LYS A 241 -14.99 18.59 32.35
N SER A 242 -13.91 17.88 32.63
CA SER A 242 -13.73 17.14 33.88
C SER A 242 -12.61 17.79 34.70
N VAL A 243 -12.68 17.66 36.02
CA VAL A 243 -11.64 18.10 36.97
C VAL A 243 -11.14 16.97 37.88
N ASP A 244 -11.64 15.75 37.67
CA ASP A 244 -11.41 14.56 38.50
C ASP A 244 -10.94 13.35 37.66
N GLY A 245 -10.26 13.60 36.54
CA GLY A 245 -9.74 12.54 35.69
C GLY A 245 -10.83 11.80 34.89
N GLY A 246 -11.98 12.43 34.69
CA GLY A 246 -13.10 11.93 33.90
C GLY A 246 -14.16 11.19 34.69
N ASP A 247 -14.12 11.19 36.03
CA ASP A 247 -15.17 10.55 36.84
C ASP A 247 -16.49 11.35 36.75
N THR A 248 -16.41 12.68 36.66
CA THR A 248 -17.55 13.56 36.39
C THR A 248 -17.23 14.58 35.30
N TRP A 249 -18.28 15.07 34.63
CA TRP A 249 -18.17 16.03 33.53
C TRP A 249 -19.19 17.17 33.67
N GLU A 250 -18.71 18.41 33.59
CA GLU A 250 -19.51 19.63 33.46
C GLU A 250 -19.75 19.95 31.98
N ASP A 251 -20.99 20.20 31.61
CA ASP A 251 -21.37 20.68 30.29
C ASP A 251 -21.06 22.18 30.14
N LEU A 252 -20.16 22.52 29.21
CA LEU A 252 -19.76 23.89 28.91
C LEU A 252 -20.52 24.50 27.73
N THR A 253 -21.36 23.70 27.04
CA THR A 253 -21.98 24.02 25.74
C THR A 253 -22.83 25.28 25.78
N LYS A 254 -23.47 25.57 26.92
CA LYS A 254 -24.38 26.73 27.11
C LYS A 254 -23.82 27.82 28.03
N LYS A 255 -22.51 27.81 28.32
CA LYS A 255 -21.89 28.83 29.16
C LYS A 255 -21.94 30.21 28.52
N PRO A 256 -21.95 31.31 29.31
CA PRO A 256 -22.01 32.66 28.77
C PRO A 256 -20.94 32.93 27.70
N GLY A 257 -21.36 33.43 26.54
CA GLY A 257 -20.49 33.77 25.42
C GLY A 257 -20.27 32.66 24.37
N MET A 258 -20.75 31.44 24.62
CA MET A 258 -20.81 30.37 23.62
C MET A 258 -21.84 30.68 22.51
N PRO A 259 -21.68 30.14 21.29
CA PRO A 259 -22.66 30.32 20.22
C PRO A 259 -24.02 29.73 20.60
N LYS A 260 -25.09 30.36 20.10
CA LYS A 260 -26.46 29.85 20.20
C LYS A 260 -26.81 29.02 18.97
N GLY A 261 -27.79 28.14 19.10
CA GLY A 261 -28.26 27.29 18.00
C GLY A 261 -27.54 25.93 17.97
N PRO A 262 -27.75 25.13 16.91
CA PRO A 262 -27.07 23.86 16.76
C PRO A 262 -25.56 24.04 16.66
N LEU A 263 -24.82 23.11 17.28
CA LEU A 263 -23.37 23.03 17.16
C LEU A 263 -22.98 21.86 16.26
N GLY A 264 -21.80 21.97 15.64
CA GLY A 264 -21.19 20.95 14.81
C GLY A 264 -19.88 20.45 15.41
N LYS A 265 -18.89 20.18 14.56
CA LYS A 265 -17.57 19.71 15.00
C LYS A 265 -16.85 20.79 15.82
N ILE A 266 -16.20 20.37 16.91
CA ILE A 266 -15.46 21.26 17.83
C ILE A 266 -14.05 20.71 18.04
N GLY A 267 -13.05 21.55 17.84
CA GLY A 267 -11.68 21.30 18.30
C GLY A 267 -11.38 22.12 19.54
N VAL A 268 -10.68 21.55 20.53
CA VAL A 268 -10.40 22.20 21.83
C VAL A 268 -8.93 22.08 22.23
N THR A 269 -8.37 23.16 22.78
CA THR A 269 -7.01 23.16 23.33
C THR A 269 -6.88 24.05 24.55
N VAL A 270 -5.97 23.72 25.45
CA VAL A 270 -5.68 24.45 26.70
C VAL A 270 -4.23 24.93 26.68
N SER A 271 -3.98 26.15 27.15
CA SER A 271 -2.63 26.72 27.17
C SER A 271 -1.75 26.04 28.23
N PRO A 272 -0.60 25.45 27.87
CA PRO A 272 0.30 24.84 28.85
C PRO A 272 0.97 25.84 29.78
N VAL A 273 1.03 27.12 29.39
CA VAL A 273 1.65 28.20 30.17
C VAL A 273 0.64 29.06 30.93
N LYS A 274 -0.66 28.92 30.64
CA LYS A 274 -1.76 29.62 31.32
C LYS A 274 -3.00 28.71 31.35
N PRO A 275 -3.10 27.74 32.27
CA PRO A 275 -4.10 26.66 32.21
C PRO A 275 -5.56 27.13 32.30
N ASP A 276 -5.83 28.33 32.85
CA ASP A 276 -7.16 28.94 32.79
C ASP A 276 -7.58 29.38 31.37
N ARG A 277 -6.65 29.40 30.42
CA ARG A 277 -6.92 29.78 29.04
C ARG A 277 -7.20 28.56 28.17
N VAL A 278 -8.41 28.53 27.62
CA VAL A 278 -8.90 27.48 26.74
C VAL A 278 -9.37 28.11 25.43
N TRP A 279 -9.05 27.49 24.30
CA TRP A 279 -9.62 27.85 23.00
C TRP A 279 -10.45 26.71 22.45
N ALA A 280 -11.51 27.09 21.72
CA ALA A 280 -12.31 26.17 20.94
C ALA A 280 -12.51 26.73 19.54
N VAL A 281 -12.33 25.91 18.51
CA VAL A 281 -12.81 26.21 17.16
C VAL A 281 -14.12 25.47 16.96
N ILE A 282 -15.20 26.20 16.71
CA ILE A 282 -16.57 25.69 16.79
C ILE A 282 -17.27 25.87 15.45
N GLU A 283 -17.83 24.79 14.91
CA GLU A 283 -18.84 24.86 13.87
C GLU A 283 -20.20 25.27 14.45
N ALA A 284 -20.72 26.40 13.98
CA ALA A 284 -22.03 26.97 14.30
C ALA A 284 -22.34 28.06 13.26
N ASP A 285 -23.56 28.62 13.25
CA ASP A 285 -23.88 29.82 12.46
C ASP A 285 -22.88 30.95 12.80
N SER A 286 -22.72 31.21 14.10
CA SER A 286 -21.66 32.07 14.65
C SER A 286 -20.35 31.31 14.89
N GLY A 287 -19.98 30.38 14.02
CA GLY A 287 -18.79 29.54 14.19
C GLY A 287 -17.46 30.30 14.09
N GLY A 288 -16.38 29.70 14.56
CA GLY A 288 -15.04 30.28 14.56
C GLY A 288 -14.30 30.00 15.86
N VAL A 289 -13.33 30.84 16.20
CA VAL A 289 -12.48 30.65 17.39
C VAL A 289 -13.09 31.39 18.58
N TYR A 290 -13.31 30.64 19.65
CA TYR A 290 -13.75 31.10 20.96
C TYR A 290 -12.62 30.92 21.97
N ARG A 291 -12.55 31.82 22.96
CA ARG A 291 -11.57 31.74 24.04
C ARG A 291 -12.21 31.97 25.40
N SER A 292 -11.86 31.14 26.35
CA SER A 292 -12.08 31.37 27.78
C SER A 292 -10.76 31.74 28.45
N ASP A 293 -10.81 32.63 29.44
CA ASP A 293 -9.68 32.99 30.31
C ASP A 293 -9.95 32.57 31.78
N ASP A 294 -10.98 31.77 32.02
CA ASP A 294 -11.46 31.31 33.34
C ASP A 294 -11.84 29.81 33.32
N ALA A 295 -11.08 29.03 32.54
CA ALA A 295 -11.16 27.58 32.43
C ALA A 295 -12.53 27.04 31.98
N GLY A 296 -13.19 27.77 31.08
CA GLY A 296 -14.46 27.41 30.42
C GLY A 296 -15.73 28.01 31.04
N LYS A 297 -15.62 28.84 32.08
CA LYS A 297 -16.80 29.43 32.75
C LYS A 297 -17.46 30.52 31.91
N THR A 298 -16.66 31.36 31.25
CA THR A 298 -17.11 32.38 30.29
C THR A 298 -16.26 32.34 29.03
N TRP A 299 -16.89 32.64 27.90
CA TRP A 299 -16.27 32.59 26.58
C TRP A 299 -16.38 33.93 25.85
N LYS A 300 -15.41 34.20 24.98
CA LYS A 300 -15.39 35.35 24.08
C LYS A 300 -15.25 34.84 22.66
N TYR A 301 -16.07 35.36 21.74
CA TYR A 301 -15.92 35.10 20.31
C TYR A 301 -14.78 35.95 19.77
N ILE A 302 -13.68 35.29 19.38
CA ILE A 302 -12.41 35.95 19.10
C ILE A 302 -12.18 36.18 17.61
N ASN A 303 -12.50 35.19 16.76
CA ASN A 303 -12.21 35.25 15.33
C ASN A 303 -13.26 34.48 14.51
N ARG A 304 -13.64 35.06 13.36
CA ARG A 304 -14.70 34.59 12.46
C ARG A 304 -14.20 34.21 11.06
N ASP A 305 -12.89 34.10 10.87
CA ASP A 305 -12.28 33.97 9.55
C ASP A 305 -12.69 32.66 8.89
N ARG A 306 -13.20 32.76 7.66
CA ARG A 306 -13.71 31.59 6.91
C ARG A 306 -12.66 30.51 6.70
N LYS A 307 -11.38 30.88 6.55
CA LYS A 307 -10.27 29.93 6.32
C LYS A 307 -10.05 28.92 7.45
N LEU A 308 -10.59 29.17 8.64
CA LEU A 308 -10.54 28.26 9.79
C LEU A 308 -11.81 27.39 9.91
N ARG A 309 -12.81 27.66 9.07
CA ARG A 309 -14.17 27.08 9.13
C ARG A 309 -14.57 26.36 7.85
N GLN A 310 -13.66 26.24 6.87
CA GLN A 310 -13.95 25.47 5.65
C GLN A 310 -14.11 24.00 6.03
N ARG A 311 -15.08 23.31 5.40
CA ARG A 311 -15.37 21.87 5.57
C ARG A 311 -15.20 21.39 7.02
N ALA A 312 -16.02 21.92 7.92
CA ALA A 312 -15.82 21.72 9.35
C ALA A 312 -15.78 20.23 9.76
N PHE A 313 -16.55 19.37 9.09
CA PHE A 313 -16.52 17.90 9.28
C PHE A 313 -15.15 17.26 9.02
N TYR A 314 -14.40 17.83 8.06
CA TYR A 314 -13.10 17.33 7.61
C TYR A 314 -11.96 17.96 8.41
N TYR A 315 -12.14 19.16 8.97
CA TYR A 315 -11.12 19.85 9.79
C TYR A 315 -11.64 20.28 11.17
N SER A 316 -11.29 21.50 11.61
CA SER A 316 -11.62 22.08 12.92
C SER A 316 -10.72 21.61 14.06
N ARG A 317 -9.40 21.64 13.85
CA ARG A 317 -8.40 21.40 14.92
C ARG A 317 -7.64 22.68 15.27
N ILE A 318 -7.35 22.84 16.57
CA ILE A 318 -6.63 23.98 17.13
C ILE A 318 -5.65 23.50 18.20
N TYR A 319 -4.44 24.05 18.25
CA TYR A 319 -3.38 23.65 19.19
C TYR A 319 -2.76 24.88 19.86
N ALA A 320 -2.59 24.83 21.18
CA ALA A 320 -1.85 25.85 21.90
C ALA A 320 -0.35 25.72 21.66
N ASP A 321 0.34 26.86 21.55
CA ASP A 321 1.80 26.90 21.61
C ASP A 321 2.24 26.55 23.05
N PRO A 322 3.16 25.59 23.24
CA PRO A 322 3.51 25.13 24.58
C PRO A 322 4.40 26.10 25.36
N LYS A 323 4.91 27.17 24.73
CA LYS A 323 5.74 28.20 25.39
C LYS A 323 5.17 29.61 25.30
N ASP A 324 4.14 29.86 24.49
CA ASP A 324 3.49 31.17 24.35
C ASP A 324 2.01 31.14 24.78
N SER A 325 1.68 31.94 25.80
CA SER A 325 0.30 32.04 26.34
C SER A 325 -0.72 32.63 25.37
N ASN A 326 -0.26 33.29 24.30
CA ASN A 326 -1.08 33.84 23.22
C ASN A 326 -0.90 33.09 21.90
N GLY A 327 0.02 32.13 21.83
CA GLY A 327 0.34 31.37 20.64
C GLY A 327 -0.67 30.25 20.42
N ILE A 328 -1.29 30.21 19.23
CA ILE A 328 -2.15 29.10 18.81
C ILE A 328 -1.98 28.79 17.34
N TYR A 329 -2.23 27.54 16.99
CA TYR A 329 -2.14 26.98 15.65
C TYR A 329 -3.52 26.48 15.22
N GLY A 330 -3.93 26.79 14.00
CA GLY A 330 -5.19 26.34 13.42
C GLY A 330 -4.94 25.47 12.19
N LEU A 331 -5.48 24.25 12.19
CA LEU A 331 -5.36 23.31 11.08
C LEU A 331 -6.67 23.29 10.27
N ASN A 332 -6.53 23.44 8.96
CA ASN A 332 -7.60 23.34 7.97
C ASN A 332 -6.94 22.94 6.62
N VAL A 333 -7.56 23.28 5.48
CA VAL A 333 -6.91 23.17 4.15
C VAL A 333 -5.49 23.77 4.19
N GLY A 334 -5.33 24.92 4.86
CA GLY A 334 -4.03 25.49 5.21
C GLY A 334 -3.67 25.33 6.69
N PHE A 335 -2.39 25.54 7.00
CA PHE A 335 -1.86 25.54 8.36
C PHE A 335 -1.55 26.97 8.80
N PHE A 336 -2.21 27.45 9.87
CA PHE A 336 -2.13 28.84 10.31
C PHE A 336 -1.60 28.99 11.74
N LYS A 337 -0.93 30.11 12.03
CA LYS A 337 -0.50 30.50 13.39
C LYS A 337 -1.01 31.89 13.76
N SER A 338 -1.41 32.04 15.03
CA SER A 338 -1.70 33.28 15.72
C SER A 338 -0.76 33.44 16.92
N ASN A 339 -0.37 34.68 17.25
CA ASN A 339 0.40 35.01 18.46
C ASN A 339 -0.30 36.08 19.31
N ASP A 340 -1.58 36.39 19.04
CA ASP A 340 -2.36 37.44 19.71
C ASP A 340 -3.58 36.87 20.47
N GLY A 341 -3.50 35.58 20.83
CA GLY A 341 -4.53 34.85 21.53
C GLY A 341 -5.70 34.45 20.63
N GLY A 342 -5.45 34.35 19.32
CA GLY A 342 -6.40 33.89 18.30
C GLY A 342 -7.18 34.97 17.58
N LYS A 343 -6.91 36.26 17.84
CA LYS A 343 -7.63 37.37 17.19
C LYS A 343 -7.31 37.42 15.70
N THR A 344 -6.05 37.22 15.33
CA THR A 344 -5.61 37.17 13.94
C THR A 344 -4.71 35.96 13.69
N PHE A 345 -4.92 35.32 12.54
CA PHE A 345 -4.07 34.23 12.03
C PHE A 345 -3.28 34.73 10.81
N SER A 346 -2.36 35.67 11.05
CA SER A 346 -1.64 36.38 9.98
C SER A 346 -0.53 35.55 9.33
N LYS A 347 -0.05 34.49 9.98
CA LYS A 347 1.00 33.60 9.46
C LYS A 347 0.39 32.32 8.90
N THR A 348 0.65 32.05 7.62
CA THR A 348 0.45 30.71 7.01
C THR A 348 1.79 29.96 7.07
N ILE A 349 1.77 28.75 7.63
CA ILE A 349 2.87 27.80 7.60
C ILE A 349 2.73 26.96 6.34
N ARG A 350 3.78 26.89 5.52
CA ARG A 350 3.78 26.08 4.30
C ARG A 350 4.29 24.68 4.64
N VAL A 351 3.47 23.69 4.35
CA VAL A 351 3.74 22.24 4.49
C VAL A 351 3.90 21.61 3.10
N PRO A 352 4.51 20.42 2.97
CA PRO A 352 4.68 19.75 1.67
C PRO A 352 3.35 19.46 0.97
N HIS A 353 2.32 19.07 1.74
CA HIS A 353 0.95 18.87 1.27
C HIS A 353 -0.08 19.64 2.12
N GLY A 354 -1.18 20.06 1.50
CA GLY A 354 -2.31 20.71 2.18
C GLY A 354 -3.17 19.74 2.99
N ASP A 355 -4.29 20.23 3.50
CA ASP A 355 -5.29 19.44 4.24
C ASP A 355 -4.74 18.84 5.54
N ASN A 356 -4.61 19.71 6.56
CA ASN A 356 -3.88 19.39 7.79
C ASN A 356 -4.85 18.87 8.86
N HIS A 357 -4.56 17.68 9.41
CA HIS A 357 -5.49 16.93 10.28
C HIS A 357 -5.01 16.77 11.71
N ASP A 358 -3.70 16.65 11.93
CA ASP A 358 -3.14 16.53 13.27
C ASP A 358 -1.75 17.16 13.37
N LEU A 359 -1.38 17.56 14.58
CA LEU A 359 -0.13 18.23 14.88
C LEU A 359 0.33 17.81 16.27
N TRP A 360 1.59 17.40 16.35
CA TRP A 360 2.32 17.31 17.61
C TRP A 360 3.41 18.39 17.64
N ILE A 361 3.47 19.13 18.75
CA ILE A 361 4.49 20.14 19.01
C ILE A 361 5.24 19.66 20.25
N ASP A 362 6.57 19.60 20.17
CA ASP A 362 7.39 19.25 21.32
C ASP A 362 7.21 20.31 22.44
N PRO A 363 6.73 19.92 23.64
CA PRO A 363 6.48 20.85 24.72
C PRO A 363 7.75 21.45 25.34
N GLU A 364 8.93 20.85 25.11
CA GLU A 364 10.22 21.36 25.56
C GLU A 364 10.90 22.25 24.51
N ASP A 365 10.71 21.93 23.22
CA ASP A 365 11.27 22.68 22.09
C ASP A 365 10.25 22.86 20.95
N PRO A 366 9.46 23.96 20.95
CA PRO A 366 8.38 24.18 19.99
C PRO A 366 8.83 24.32 18.53
N LEU A 367 10.14 24.31 18.24
CA LEU A 367 10.64 24.27 16.87
C LEU A 367 10.51 22.88 16.25
N ARG A 368 10.37 21.83 17.08
CA ARG A 368 10.15 20.45 16.67
C ARG A 368 8.66 20.16 16.59
N MET A 369 8.21 19.79 15.40
CA MET A 369 6.83 19.38 15.17
C MET A 369 6.78 18.22 14.18
N VAL A 370 5.72 17.42 14.29
CA VAL A 370 5.29 16.49 13.24
C VAL A 370 3.83 16.79 12.92
N THR A 371 3.52 16.82 11.63
CA THR A 371 2.16 17.03 11.12
C THR A 371 1.68 15.77 10.40
N ALA A 372 0.36 15.56 10.40
CA ALA A 372 -0.31 14.61 9.52
C ALA A 372 -1.28 15.38 8.61
N ASN A 373 -1.21 15.14 7.31
CA ASN A 373 -2.00 15.80 6.27
C ASN A 373 -2.42 14.80 5.16
N ASP A 374 -3.08 15.27 4.09
CA ASP A 374 -3.53 14.40 2.99
C ASP A 374 -2.37 13.81 2.14
N GLY A 375 -1.13 14.29 2.31
CA GLY A 375 0.10 13.73 1.76
C GLY A 375 0.90 12.85 2.73
N GLY A 376 0.57 12.84 4.02
CA GLY A 376 1.12 11.94 5.02
C GLY A 376 1.79 12.65 6.20
N GLY A 377 2.83 12.02 6.78
CA GLY A 377 3.59 12.57 7.90
C GLY A 377 4.83 13.36 7.47
N SER A 378 4.99 14.59 7.97
CA SER A 378 6.19 15.40 7.76
C SER A 378 6.69 16.07 9.05
N VAL A 379 8.01 16.17 9.19
CA VAL A 379 8.69 16.68 10.39
C VAL A 379 9.34 18.02 10.11
N THR A 380 9.30 18.92 11.08
CA THR A 380 10.11 20.14 11.11
C THR A 380 10.90 20.21 12.41
N VAL A 381 12.11 20.76 12.34
CA VAL A 381 12.98 21.05 13.50
C VAL A 381 13.30 22.54 13.62
N ASN A 382 12.63 23.38 12.84
CA ASN A 382 12.87 24.84 12.78
C ASN A 382 11.58 25.66 12.80
N GLY A 383 10.50 25.10 13.38
CA GLY A 383 9.23 25.78 13.58
C GLY A 383 8.42 25.96 12.29
N GLY A 384 8.54 25.01 11.36
CA GLY A 384 7.80 24.98 10.11
C GLY A 384 8.35 25.89 9.01
N LYS A 385 9.65 26.25 9.06
CA LYS A 385 10.32 26.96 7.95
C LYS A 385 10.64 26.00 6.81
N THR A 386 11.05 24.78 7.16
CA THR A 386 11.22 23.64 6.23
C THR A 386 10.65 22.37 6.87
N TRP A 387 10.25 21.43 6.02
CA TRP A 387 9.68 20.14 6.38
C TRP A 387 10.40 19.02 5.64
N THR A 388 10.41 17.82 6.20
CA THR A 388 10.85 16.60 5.50
C THR A 388 9.88 16.23 4.38
N ASP A 389 10.35 15.41 3.44
CA ASP A 389 9.55 14.92 2.32
C ASP A 389 8.53 13.86 2.74
N GLU A 390 7.55 13.59 1.87
CA GLU A 390 6.42 12.65 2.07
C GLU A 390 6.55 11.43 1.12
N ASP A 391 7.76 10.90 1.00
CA ASP A 391 8.16 9.86 0.03
C ASP A 391 8.02 8.44 0.59
N PHE A 392 6.79 8.00 0.87
CA PHE A 392 6.49 6.63 1.35
C PHE A 392 5.29 6.01 0.62
N PRO A 393 5.25 4.67 0.43
CA PRO A 393 4.25 4.01 -0.41
C PRO A 393 2.91 3.85 0.32
N THR A 394 2.22 4.96 0.51
CA THR A 394 0.87 5.01 1.12
C THR A 394 -0.19 5.59 0.18
N ALA A 395 0.07 5.56 -1.13
CA ALA A 395 -0.88 6.06 -2.12
C ALA A 395 -2.22 5.34 -2.01
N GLN A 396 -3.29 6.12 -2.06
CA GLN A 396 -4.67 5.68 -1.99
C GLN A 396 -5.29 5.65 -3.38
N LEU A 397 -5.26 4.49 -4.04
CA LEU A 397 -5.72 4.34 -5.42
C LEU A 397 -7.17 3.85 -5.46
N TYR A 398 -8.01 4.58 -6.21
CA TYR A 398 -9.41 4.20 -6.40
C TYR A 398 -9.58 3.05 -7.40
N HIS A 399 -8.87 3.15 -8.53
CA HIS A 399 -8.89 2.21 -9.65
C HIS A 399 -7.49 2.14 -10.27
N ILE A 400 -7.17 1.00 -10.88
CA ILE A 400 -5.91 0.83 -11.61
C ILE A 400 -6.15 0.28 -13.02
N MET A 401 -5.22 0.57 -13.93
CA MET A 401 -5.12 -0.04 -15.24
C MET A 401 -3.65 -0.38 -15.56
N VAL A 402 -3.43 -1.34 -16.46
CA VAL A 402 -2.10 -1.68 -16.98
C VAL A 402 -1.97 -1.25 -18.43
N THR A 403 -0.86 -0.58 -18.77
CA THR A 403 -0.64 -0.08 -20.14
C THR A 403 -0.24 -1.22 -21.07
N SER A 404 -0.35 -0.94 -22.37
CA SER A 404 0.19 -1.78 -23.45
C SER A 404 1.69 -1.56 -23.69
N ASP A 405 2.35 -0.72 -22.87
CA ASP A 405 3.81 -0.57 -22.89
C ASP A 405 4.50 -1.89 -22.54
N PHE A 406 5.78 -2.01 -22.90
CA PHE A 406 6.59 -3.15 -22.49
C PHE A 406 7.92 -2.72 -21.84
N PRO A 407 8.19 -3.09 -20.58
CA PRO A 407 7.26 -3.66 -19.62
C PRO A 407 6.06 -2.72 -19.39
N TYR A 408 4.90 -3.28 -19.03
CA TYR A 408 3.71 -2.48 -18.82
C TYR A 408 3.89 -1.53 -17.64
N HIS A 409 3.19 -0.41 -17.66
CA HIS A 409 3.09 0.50 -16.52
C HIS A 409 1.73 0.30 -15.84
N VAL A 410 1.69 0.48 -14.53
CA VAL A 410 0.45 0.49 -13.76
C VAL A 410 0.09 1.93 -13.49
N ALA A 411 -1.10 2.35 -13.91
CA ALA A 411 -1.61 3.70 -13.72
C ALA A 411 -2.87 3.71 -12.85
N GLY A 412 -3.02 4.72 -11.99
CA GLY A 412 -4.19 4.90 -11.14
C GLY A 412 -4.38 6.36 -10.71
N ALA A 413 -5.61 6.72 -10.35
CA ALA A 413 -5.91 8.00 -9.73
C ALA A 413 -5.71 7.90 -8.21
N GLN A 414 -4.88 8.79 -7.66
CA GLN A 414 -4.60 8.83 -6.23
C GLN A 414 -5.42 9.94 -5.58
N GLN A 415 -6.11 9.58 -4.49
CA GLN A 415 -6.82 10.51 -3.65
C GLN A 415 -5.94 11.69 -3.19
N ASP A 416 -6.53 12.89 -3.22
CA ASP A 416 -5.95 14.17 -2.80
C ASP A 416 -4.64 14.53 -3.56
N ASN A 417 -4.34 13.86 -4.69
CA ASN A 417 -3.14 14.07 -5.51
C ASN A 417 -3.43 13.93 -7.02
N SER A 418 -2.42 13.86 -7.90
CA SER A 418 -2.66 13.61 -9.34
C SER A 418 -2.86 12.12 -9.64
N THR A 419 -3.29 11.79 -10.86
CA THR A 419 -3.02 10.46 -11.43
C THR A 419 -1.51 10.14 -11.40
N ILE A 420 -1.19 8.85 -11.35
CA ILE A 420 0.19 8.36 -11.32
C ILE A 420 0.32 7.03 -12.05
N ALA A 421 1.37 6.92 -12.84
CA ALA A 421 1.78 5.71 -13.54
C ALA A 421 3.22 5.32 -13.17
N VAL A 422 3.44 4.04 -12.87
CA VAL A 422 4.73 3.45 -12.48
C VAL A 422 5.07 2.22 -13.33
N PRO A 423 6.34 1.99 -13.69
CA PRO A 423 6.74 0.82 -14.48
C PRO A 423 6.74 -0.46 -13.64
N SER A 424 6.24 -1.56 -14.20
CA SER A 424 6.15 -2.87 -13.52
C SER A 424 7.51 -3.47 -13.13
N GLU A 425 8.54 -3.29 -13.97
CA GLU A 425 9.89 -3.83 -13.75
C GLU A 425 10.88 -2.79 -13.20
N GLY A 426 10.39 -1.57 -12.86
CA GLY A 426 11.20 -0.46 -12.37
C GLY A 426 12.09 0.21 -13.43
N TRP A 427 12.34 1.52 -13.31
CA TRP A 427 13.33 2.27 -14.11
C TRP A 427 14.29 3.02 -13.20
N THR A 428 15.09 2.26 -12.44
CA THR A 428 15.98 2.77 -11.38
C THR A 428 17.04 3.78 -11.84
N HIS A 429 17.23 3.94 -13.15
CA HIS A 429 18.15 4.91 -13.77
C HIS A 429 17.46 6.17 -14.31
N MET A 430 16.12 6.26 -14.26
CA MET A 430 15.38 7.44 -14.70
C MET A 430 14.92 8.26 -13.49
N ASN A 431 15.41 9.49 -13.38
CA ASN A 431 14.92 10.45 -12.40
C ASN A 431 13.80 11.27 -13.03
N ALA A 432 12.62 11.32 -12.41
CA ALA A 432 11.55 12.22 -12.83
C ALA A 432 11.98 13.68 -12.61
N ARG A 433 11.71 14.56 -13.59
CA ARG A 433 11.94 16.01 -13.50
C ARG A 433 10.71 16.68 -12.86
N ASN A 434 10.38 16.33 -11.62
CA ASN A 434 9.33 17.01 -10.84
C ASN A 434 9.81 17.20 -9.38
N ASN A 435 9.33 18.26 -8.73
CA ASN A 435 9.71 18.73 -7.40
C ASN A 435 9.09 17.93 -6.23
N THR A 436 8.54 16.74 -6.47
CA THR A 436 7.86 15.91 -5.45
C THR A 436 8.21 14.44 -5.49
N ILE A 437 9.26 14.02 -6.22
CA ILE A 437 9.71 12.61 -6.21
C ILE A 437 11.23 12.57 -6.31
N LYS A 438 11.92 12.23 -5.20
CA LYS A 438 13.35 11.89 -5.24
C LYS A 438 13.63 10.55 -4.56
N ARG A 439 14.59 9.85 -5.17
CA ARG A 439 15.13 8.50 -4.90
C ARG A 439 14.28 7.33 -5.40
N SER A 440 14.80 6.73 -6.48
CA SER A 440 14.60 5.36 -6.98
C SER A 440 13.38 4.98 -7.82
N THR A 441 12.26 5.72 -7.78
CA THR A 441 11.08 5.38 -8.61
C THR A 441 10.75 6.46 -9.64
N TRP A 442 10.69 6.05 -10.91
CA TRP A 442 10.19 6.86 -12.01
C TRP A 442 8.66 6.75 -12.09
N SER A 443 7.96 7.88 -12.10
CA SER A 443 6.52 7.93 -12.30
C SER A 443 6.07 9.22 -13.00
N TYR A 444 4.87 9.21 -13.56
CA TYR A 444 4.30 10.35 -14.30
C TYR A 444 2.77 10.38 -14.19
N ALA A 445 2.17 11.55 -14.39
CA ALA A 445 0.71 11.71 -14.47
C ALA A 445 0.21 11.43 -15.90
N VAL A 446 -1.05 10.99 -16.01
CA VAL A 446 -1.68 10.56 -17.28
C VAL A 446 -2.97 11.33 -17.60
N GLY A 447 -3.09 12.54 -17.06
CA GLY A 447 -4.26 13.42 -17.21
C GLY A 447 -5.18 13.32 -16.01
N GLY A 448 -6.39 13.84 -16.16
CA GLY A 448 -7.44 13.77 -15.13
C GLY A 448 -7.03 14.51 -13.86
N GLY A 449 -7.36 13.94 -12.71
CA GLY A 449 -7.03 14.48 -11.39
C GLY A 449 -6.93 13.41 -10.33
N GLU A 450 -7.48 13.67 -9.15
CA GLU A 450 -7.30 12.84 -7.94
C GLU A 450 -8.22 11.62 -7.85
N SER A 451 -9.18 11.51 -8.76
CA SER A 451 -10.18 10.45 -8.70
C SER A 451 -10.50 9.86 -10.07
N GLY A 452 -11.00 8.62 -10.06
CA GLY A 452 -11.64 8.02 -11.21
C GLY A 452 -10.81 7.07 -12.04
N TYR A 453 -11.42 6.63 -13.14
CA TYR A 453 -10.88 5.65 -14.07
C TYR A 453 -9.86 6.28 -15.02
N ILE A 454 -9.00 5.42 -15.57
CA ILE A 454 -8.04 5.77 -16.61
C ILE A 454 -8.13 4.70 -17.70
N ALA A 455 -8.11 5.12 -18.95
CA ALA A 455 -7.98 4.24 -20.10
C ALA A 455 -6.87 4.74 -21.04
N GLN A 456 -6.01 3.83 -21.50
CA GLN A 456 -5.05 4.12 -22.57
C GLN A 456 -5.70 3.85 -23.92
N ASP A 457 -5.42 4.69 -24.91
CA ASP A 457 -5.85 4.45 -26.28
C ASP A 457 -5.25 3.12 -26.80
N PRO A 458 -6.07 2.15 -27.25
CA PRO A 458 -5.56 0.85 -27.70
C PRO A 458 -4.69 0.89 -28.95
N LYS A 459 -4.74 2.01 -29.72
CA LYS A 459 -3.99 2.19 -30.97
C LYS A 459 -2.79 3.11 -30.80
N ASN A 460 -2.75 3.93 -29.76
CA ASN A 460 -1.66 4.85 -29.50
C ASN A 460 -1.29 4.87 -28.00
N PRO A 461 -0.19 4.22 -27.59
CA PRO A 461 0.18 4.11 -26.19
C PRO A 461 0.54 5.46 -25.53
N ASP A 462 0.73 6.53 -26.30
CA ASP A 462 0.98 7.85 -25.75
C ASP A 462 -0.30 8.64 -25.40
N ILE A 463 -1.48 8.14 -25.77
CA ILE A 463 -2.77 8.80 -25.50
C ILE A 463 -3.48 8.13 -24.32
N PHE A 464 -3.89 8.94 -23.35
CA PHE A 464 -4.63 8.54 -22.17
C PHE A 464 -5.93 9.33 -22.05
N TYR A 465 -6.96 8.67 -21.52
CA TYR A 465 -8.21 9.26 -21.11
C TYR A 465 -8.36 9.08 -19.61
N ALA A 466 -8.49 10.16 -18.85
CA ALA A 466 -8.45 10.10 -17.39
C ALA A 466 -9.50 11.02 -16.77
N GLY A 467 -10.21 10.48 -15.78
CA GLY A 467 -11.26 11.15 -15.02
C GLY A 467 -10.72 11.99 -13.84
N SER A 468 -11.63 12.78 -13.26
CA SER A 468 -11.50 13.44 -11.96
C SER A 468 -12.90 13.77 -11.43
N TYR A 469 -12.95 14.18 -10.16
CA TYR A 469 -14.15 14.74 -9.55
C TYR A 469 -14.67 15.95 -10.35
N SER A 470 -15.94 16.31 -10.10
CA SER A 470 -16.66 17.34 -10.88
C SER A 470 -16.80 16.99 -12.37
N ALA A 471 -16.94 15.69 -12.70
CA ALA A 471 -17.13 15.14 -14.05
C ALA A 471 -15.95 15.30 -15.02
N VAL A 472 -14.81 15.85 -14.59
CA VAL A 472 -13.72 16.16 -15.53
C VAL A 472 -13.22 14.87 -16.19
N LEU A 473 -13.24 14.82 -17.51
CA LEU A 473 -12.61 13.80 -18.34
C LEU A 473 -11.64 14.49 -19.28
N THR A 474 -10.39 14.04 -19.29
CA THR A 474 -9.34 14.60 -20.17
C THR A 474 -8.83 13.56 -21.15
N ARG A 475 -8.37 14.03 -22.31
CA ARG A 475 -7.49 13.30 -23.24
C ARG A 475 -6.10 13.91 -23.14
N MET A 476 -5.10 13.14 -22.73
CA MET A 476 -3.71 13.56 -22.59
C MET A 476 -2.80 12.81 -23.56
N ASN A 477 -1.88 13.52 -24.20
CA ASN A 477 -0.76 12.94 -24.95
C ASN A 477 0.52 13.05 -24.11
N ARG A 478 1.01 11.94 -23.56
CA ARG A 478 2.20 11.95 -22.68
C ARG A 478 3.50 12.31 -23.41
N LYS A 479 3.55 12.12 -24.74
CA LYS A 479 4.74 12.42 -25.56
C LYS A 479 4.93 13.92 -25.76
N THR A 480 3.83 14.66 -25.91
CA THR A 480 3.86 16.12 -26.12
C THR A 480 3.53 16.92 -24.86
N GLY A 481 2.87 16.30 -23.88
CA GLY A 481 2.30 16.97 -22.70
C GLY A 481 0.97 17.67 -22.96
N GLU A 482 0.42 17.58 -24.17
CA GLU A 482 -0.86 18.20 -24.52
C GLU A 482 -2.02 17.52 -23.78
N SER A 483 -2.92 18.31 -23.19
CA SER A 483 -4.13 17.82 -22.52
C SER A 483 -5.35 18.65 -22.92
N ARG A 484 -6.47 17.97 -23.15
CA ARG A 484 -7.76 18.56 -23.51
C ARG A 484 -8.89 17.94 -22.70
N GLU A 485 -9.78 18.76 -22.14
CA GLU A 485 -11.03 18.29 -21.54
C GLU A 485 -11.99 17.81 -22.63
N VAL A 486 -12.56 16.62 -22.45
CA VAL A 486 -13.48 15.94 -23.37
C VAL A 486 -14.74 15.43 -22.64
N THR A 487 -15.09 16.04 -21.51
CA THR A 487 -16.25 15.71 -20.67
C THR A 487 -17.59 15.87 -21.41
N PRO A 488 -18.52 14.90 -21.32
CA PRO A 488 -19.92 15.12 -21.68
C PRO A 488 -20.59 16.00 -20.60
N TYR A 489 -21.36 17.01 -21.02
CA TYR A 489 -22.08 18.01 -20.18
C TYR A 489 -22.62 17.47 -18.82
N PRO A 490 -22.67 18.25 -17.70
CA PRO A 490 -22.26 19.66 -17.49
C PRO A 490 -20.81 19.84 -17.03
N ARG A 491 -20.33 21.10 -17.10
CA ARG A 491 -18.91 21.46 -16.87
C ARG A 491 -18.50 21.62 -15.41
N TYR A 492 -19.44 21.87 -14.48
CA TYR A 492 -19.18 21.98 -13.04
C TYR A 492 -20.50 22.02 -12.26
N PHE A 493 -20.65 21.23 -11.19
CA PHE A 493 -21.91 21.07 -10.45
C PHE A 493 -21.75 21.10 -8.91
N MET A 494 -20.57 21.45 -8.40
CA MET A 494 -20.36 21.49 -6.93
C MET A 494 -21.29 22.52 -6.28
N GLY A 495 -21.94 22.13 -5.19
CA GLY A 495 -22.96 22.92 -4.50
C GLY A 495 -24.41 22.58 -4.88
N GLU A 496 -24.64 21.88 -6.00
CA GLU A 496 -25.99 21.53 -6.47
C GLU A 496 -26.45 20.15 -5.98
N ALA A 497 -27.74 20.01 -5.65
CA ALA A 497 -28.29 18.71 -5.26
C ALA A 497 -28.38 17.79 -6.49
N PRO A 498 -28.10 16.47 -6.37
CA PRO A 498 -28.10 15.56 -7.51
C PRO A 498 -29.38 15.54 -8.37
N LYS A 499 -30.54 15.84 -7.77
CA LYS A 499 -31.83 15.90 -8.48
C LYS A 499 -31.92 17.07 -9.47
N ASP A 500 -31.13 18.12 -9.26
CA ASP A 500 -31.11 19.34 -10.06
C ASP A 500 -30.02 19.28 -11.15
N ILE A 501 -29.12 18.28 -11.08
CA ILE A 501 -28.04 18.07 -12.05
C ILE A 501 -28.58 17.26 -13.24
N PRO A 502 -28.48 17.76 -14.49
CA PRO A 502 -28.98 17.04 -15.67
C PRO A 502 -28.30 15.69 -15.90
N GLU A 503 -26.99 15.63 -15.67
CA GLU A 503 -26.18 14.42 -15.78
C GLU A 503 -25.43 14.23 -14.46
N ARG A 504 -25.77 13.15 -13.75
CA ARG A 504 -25.20 12.83 -12.45
C ARG A 504 -23.89 12.08 -12.66
N TRP A 505 -22.79 12.76 -12.42
CA TRP A 505 -21.45 12.21 -12.55
C TRP A 505 -20.91 11.80 -11.18
N GLN A 506 -20.49 10.55 -11.08
CA GLN A 506 -19.90 10.02 -9.86
C GLN A 506 -18.44 10.48 -9.71
N TRP A 507 -17.95 10.56 -8.48
CA TRP A 507 -16.52 10.81 -8.13
C TRP A 507 -15.52 9.94 -8.91
N THR A 508 -15.87 8.69 -9.21
CA THR A 508 -15.06 7.69 -9.92
C THR A 508 -15.84 7.07 -11.08
N PHE A 509 -16.38 7.88 -11.99
CA PHE A 509 -17.14 7.38 -13.13
C PHE A 509 -16.30 6.49 -14.08
N PRO A 510 -16.87 5.40 -14.65
CA PRO A 510 -16.17 4.51 -15.59
C PRO A 510 -15.68 5.19 -16.86
N ILE A 511 -14.49 4.81 -17.34
CA ILE A 511 -13.92 5.20 -18.64
C ILE A 511 -13.30 3.94 -19.25
N VAL A 512 -13.88 3.41 -20.33
CA VAL A 512 -13.51 2.09 -20.86
C VAL A 512 -13.60 2.04 -22.39
N PHE A 513 -12.58 1.46 -23.03
CA PHE A 513 -12.66 1.13 -24.47
C PHE A 513 -13.39 -0.18 -24.69
N SER A 514 -14.02 -0.34 -25.86
CA SER A 514 -14.47 -1.67 -26.30
C SER A 514 -13.25 -2.56 -26.56
N PRO A 515 -13.21 -3.79 -26.02
CA PRO A 515 -12.17 -4.76 -26.35
C PRO A 515 -12.32 -5.34 -27.77
N LYS A 516 -13.48 -5.14 -28.42
CA LYS A 516 -13.76 -5.60 -29.79
C LYS A 516 -13.62 -4.53 -30.85
N ASP A 517 -13.90 -3.28 -30.49
CA ASP A 517 -13.77 -2.13 -31.38
C ASP A 517 -12.94 -1.02 -30.72
N PRO A 518 -11.62 -0.97 -30.99
CA PRO A 518 -10.72 -0.03 -30.33
C PRO A 518 -10.99 1.44 -30.70
N THR A 519 -11.97 1.75 -31.55
CA THR A 519 -12.41 3.13 -31.81
C THR A 519 -13.47 3.62 -30.82
N LYS A 520 -14.16 2.72 -30.12
CA LYS A 520 -15.25 3.08 -29.22
C LYS A 520 -14.75 3.24 -27.79
N LEU A 521 -14.81 4.47 -27.30
CA LEU A 521 -14.60 4.81 -25.90
C LEU A 521 -15.96 5.10 -25.25
N PHE A 522 -16.19 4.51 -24.07
CA PHE A 522 -17.40 4.72 -23.29
C PHE A 522 -17.09 5.40 -21.96
N THR A 523 -18.07 6.17 -21.48
CA THR A 523 -18.12 6.73 -20.13
C THR A 523 -19.57 6.73 -19.62
N SER A 524 -19.80 7.01 -18.34
CA SER A 524 -21.17 7.04 -17.80
C SER A 524 -21.45 8.06 -16.71
N SER A 525 -22.62 8.70 -16.82
CA SER A 525 -23.34 9.40 -15.77
C SER A 525 -24.37 8.44 -15.16
N GLN A 526 -25.63 8.83 -14.98
CA GLN A 526 -26.77 7.90 -14.93
C GLN A 526 -27.09 7.27 -16.30
N HIS A 527 -26.49 7.80 -17.37
CA HIS A 527 -26.60 7.33 -18.75
C HIS A 527 -25.25 6.78 -19.27
N VAL A 528 -25.30 5.95 -20.31
CA VAL A 528 -24.13 5.49 -21.05
C VAL A 528 -23.86 6.41 -22.25
N TRP A 529 -22.60 6.82 -22.38
CA TRP A 529 -22.11 7.68 -23.45
C TRP A 529 -21.04 6.95 -24.25
N VAL A 530 -21.02 7.18 -25.57
CA VAL A 530 -19.99 6.64 -26.46
C VAL A 530 -19.44 7.73 -27.37
N THR A 531 -18.13 7.68 -27.61
CA THR A 531 -17.42 8.48 -28.62
C THR A 531 -16.61 7.57 -29.54
N THR A 532 -16.43 8.02 -30.78
CA THR A 532 -15.54 7.42 -31.77
C THR A 532 -14.56 8.42 -32.38
N ASP A 533 -14.49 9.63 -31.82
CA ASP A 533 -13.73 10.78 -32.35
C ASP A 533 -12.82 11.40 -31.28
N GLU A 534 -12.34 10.57 -30.35
CA GLU A 534 -11.43 10.94 -29.27
C GLU A 534 -12.05 11.99 -28.30
N GLY A 535 -13.37 11.87 -28.08
CA GLY A 535 -14.13 12.72 -27.17
C GLY A 535 -14.43 14.12 -27.71
N GLN A 536 -14.35 14.33 -29.03
CA GLN A 536 -14.81 15.59 -29.63
C GLN A 536 -16.34 15.70 -29.59
N SER A 537 -17.03 14.58 -29.72
CA SER A 537 -18.46 14.47 -29.52
C SER A 537 -18.83 13.16 -28.82
N TRP A 538 -19.96 13.18 -28.13
CA TRP A 538 -20.49 12.03 -27.38
C TRP A 538 -21.95 11.78 -27.76
N LYS A 539 -22.28 10.50 -27.96
CA LYS A 539 -23.64 10.03 -28.17
C LYS A 539 -24.16 9.36 -26.90
N LYS A 540 -25.31 9.82 -26.39
CA LYS A 540 -26.08 9.12 -25.35
C LYS A 540 -26.75 7.90 -25.97
N ILE A 541 -26.56 6.72 -25.37
CA ILE A 541 -27.08 5.45 -25.89
C ILE A 541 -27.92 4.67 -24.87
N SER A 542 -28.39 5.31 -23.80
CA SER A 542 -29.26 4.67 -22.81
C SER A 542 -30.28 5.64 -22.22
N PRO A 543 -31.38 5.13 -21.63
CA PRO A 543 -32.15 5.87 -20.63
C PRO A 543 -31.38 5.96 -19.30
N ASP A 544 -31.99 6.54 -18.28
CA ASP A 544 -31.48 6.45 -16.90
C ASP A 544 -31.50 4.97 -16.47
N LEU A 545 -30.33 4.41 -16.17
CA LEU A 545 -30.17 2.98 -15.85
C LEU A 545 -30.12 2.70 -14.34
N THR A 546 -30.58 3.65 -13.52
CA THR A 546 -30.46 3.62 -12.06
C THR A 546 -31.82 3.47 -11.38
N LEU A 547 -31.86 3.31 -10.05
CA LEU A 547 -33.12 3.34 -9.30
C LEU A 547 -33.72 4.76 -9.30
N ALA A 548 -32.85 5.77 -9.32
CA ALA A 548 -33.21 7.19 -9.38
C ALA A 548 -34.18 7.65 -8.28
N ASP A 549 -33.99 7.15 -7.05
CA ASP A 549 -34.83 7.52 -5.91
C ASP A 549 -34.55 8.96 -5.48
N THR A 550 -35.52 9.86 -5.67
CA THR A 550 -35.40 11.29 -5.37
C THR A 550 -35.16 11.57 -3.88
N ALA A 551 -35.49 10.63 -2.98
CA ALA A 551 -35.16 10.73 -1.55
C ALA A 551 -33.65 10.66 -1.27
N THR A 552 -32.84 10.19 -2.24
CA THR A 552 -31.39 10.06 -2.13
C THR A 552 -30.61 11.14 -2.86
N MET A 553 -31.29 12.16 -3.41
CA MET A 553 -30.72 13.15 -4.32
C MET A 553 -30.79 14.59 -3.77
N GLY A 554 -30.77 14.73 -2.44
CA GLY A 554 -30.83 16.02 -1.74
C GLY A 554 -29.47 16.68 -1.51
N LEU A 555 -29.48 17.78 -0.75
CA LEU A 555 -28.25 18.40 -0.25
C LEU A 555 -27.63 17.56 0.86
N SER A 556 -26.31 17.70 1.02
CA SER A 556 -25.49 17.04 2.04
C SER A 556 -24.71 18.07 2.85
N GLY A 557 -24.24 17.68 4.03
CA GLY A 557 -23.35 18.42 4.94
C GLY A 557 -23.91 18.60 6.35
N GLY A 558 -25.22 18.71 6.50
CA GLY A 558 -25.90 18.79 7.79
C GLY A 558 -26.71 20.07 7.99
N ILE A 559 -26.96 20.44 9.25
CA ILE A 559 -27.84 21.59 9.58
C ILE A 559 -27.12 22.94 9.62
N ILE A 560 -25.78 22.95 9.65
CA ILE A 560 -24.97 24.17 9.82
C ILE A 560 -24.21 24.51 8.54
N THR A 561 -23.39 23.57 8.06
CA THR A 561 -22.64 23.73 6.81
C THR A 561 -22.99 22.61 5.84
N ASN A 562 -23.37 22.99 4.62
CA ASN A 562 -23.56 22.02 3.54
C ASN A 562 -22.20 21.67 2.91
N ASP A 563 -22.05 20.43 2.47
CA ASP A 563 -20.93 19.92 1.70
C ASP A 563 -21.46 19.11 0.52
N MET A 564 -21.26 19.66 -0.68
CA MET A 564 -21.67 19.06 -1.94
C MET A 564 -20.51 19.15 -2.92
N THR A 565 -19.50 18.32 -2.68
CA THR A 565 -18.24 18.32 -3.44
C THR A 565 -18.26 17.35 -4.61
N GLY A 566 -19.25 16.44 -4.64
CA GLY A 566 -19.49 15.50 -5.73
C GLY A 566 -19.38 14.03 -5.32
N VAL A 567 -18.81 13.73 -4.14
CA VAL A 567 -18.75 12.35 -3.61
C VAL A 567 -20.15 11.83 -3.29
N GLU A 568 -21.05 12.73 -2.95
CA GLU A 568 -22.44 12.49 -2.56
C GLU A 568 -23.40 12.32 -3.76
N VAL A 569 -22.92 12.52 -4.99
CA VAL A 569 -23.73 12.28 -6.19
C VAL A 569 -24.00 10.78 -6.30
N TYR A 570 -25.29 10.45 -6.34
CA TYR A 570 -25.80 9.08 -6.23
C TYR A 570 -26.90 8.82 -7.27
N GLY A 571 -27.20 7.54 -7.52
CA GLY A 571 -28.05 7.14 -8.62
C GLY A 571 -27.32 7.36 -9.94
N THR A 572 -26.14 6.76 -10.04
CA THR A 572 -25.23 6.81 -11.20
C THR A 572 -24.90 5.40 -11.69
N VAL A 573 -24.53 5.26 -12.97
CA VAL A 573 -23.92 4.02 -13.47
C VAL A 573 -22.48 4.00 -12.97
N PHE A 574 -22.22 3.13 -12.00
CA PHE A 574 -20.95 3.03 -11.28
C PHE A 574 -20.00 1.99 -11.89
N ALA A 575 -20.54 0.98 -12.57
CA ALA A 575 -19.79 -0.05 -13.28
C ALA A 575 -20.29 -0.16 -14.74
N LEU A 576 -19.36 -0.20 -15.69
CA LEU A 576 -19.64 -0.24 -17.13
C LEU A 576 -18.66 -1.20 -17.81
N THR A 577 -19.18 -2.24 -18.47
CA THR A 577 -18.36 -3.30 -19.07
C THR A 577 -18.84 -3.61 -20.49
N PRO A 578 -18.19 -3.07 -21.53
CA PRO A 578 -18.36 -3.53 -22.91
C PRO A 578 -17.86 -4.97 -23.07
N SER A 579 -18.53 -5.76 -23.92
CA SER A 579 -18.26 -7.20 -24.02
C SER A 579 -16.98 -7.56 -24.80
N PHE A 580 -16.27 -8.59 -24.35
CA PHE A 580 -15.15 -9.26 -25.04
C PHE A 580 -15.61 -10.13 -26.21
N HIS A 581 -16.90 -10.46 -26.28
CA HIS A 581 -17.45 -11.41 -27.25
C HIS A 581 -18.25 -10.75 -28.36
N ASP A 582 -18.93 -9.65 -28.07
CA ASP A 582 -19.83 -8.97 -29.01
C ASP A 582 -19.79 -7.44 -28.84
N VAL A 583 -19.49 -6.71 -29.92
CA VAL A 583 -19.39 -5.24 -29.91
C VAL A 583 -20.68 -4.53 -29.51
N ASN A 584 -21.83 -5.20 -29.65
CA ASN A 584 -23.14 -4.64 -29.32
C ASN A 584 -23.61 -4.95 -27.89
N THR A 585 -22.86 -5.80 -27.17
CA THR A 585 -23.20 -6.18 -25.79
C THR A 585 -22.47 -5.30 -24.79
N ILE A 586 -23.24 -4.64 -23.90
CA ILE A 586 -22.72 -3.75 -22.84
C ILE A 586 -23.49 -4.02 -21.56
N TRP A 587 -22.76 -4.19 -20.45
CA TRP A 587 -23.28 -4.44 -19.11
C TRP A 587 -23.13 -3.19 -18.25
N THR A 588 -24.12 -2.88 -17.42
CA THR A 588 -24.07 -1.77 -16.47
C THR A 588 -24.54 -2.16 -15.08
N GLY A 589 -23.97 -1.51 -14.07
CA GLY A 589 -24.38 -1.60 -12.68
C GLY A 589 -24.35 -0.23 -12.02
N SER A 590 -25.37 0.09 -11.24
CA SER A 590 -25.49 1.36 -10.55
C SER A 590 -24.97 1.33 -9.11
N ASP A 591 -24.70 2.51 -8.56
CA ASP A 591 -24.40 2.67 -7.14
C ASP A 591 -25.61 2.48 -6.21
N ASP A 592 -26.83 2.48 -6.78
CA ASP A 592 -28.10 2.37 -6.07
C ASP A 592 -28.82 1.01 -6.20
N GLY A 593 -28.17 0.01 -6.79
CA GLY A 593 -28.59 -1.40 -6.75
C GLY A 593 -29.43 -1.87 -7.94
N ILE A 594 -29.09 -1.42 -9.15
CA ILE A 594 -29.72 -1.83 -10.40
C ILE A 594 -28.65 -2.25 -11.42
N MET A 595 -28.97 -3.29 -12.20
CA MET A 595 -28.14 -3.74 -13.32
C MET A 595 -28.95 -3.87 -14.60
N HIS A 596 -28.34 -3.47 -15.73
CA HIS A 596 -28.90 -3.59 -17.06
C HIS A 596 -27.90 -4.19 -18.05
N ILE A 597 -28.43 -4.72 -19.16
CA ILE A 597 -27.66 -5.15 -20.33
C ILE A 597 -28.34 -4.66 -21.61
N THR A 598 -27.53 -4.19 -22.56
CA THR A 598 -27.94 -4.07 -23.96
C THR A 598 -27.18 -5.11 -24.77
N ARG A 599 -27.81 -5.60 -25.84
CA ARG A 599 -27.19 -6.52 -26.82
C ARG A 599 -27.37 -6.06 -28.27
N ASP A 600 -27.87 -4.83 -28.45
CA ASP A 600 -28.18 -4.21 -29.74
C ASP A 600 -27.54 -2.81 -29.85
N GLY A 601 -26.41 -2.61 -29.16
CA GLY A 601 -25.63 -1.38 -29.24
C GLY A 601 -26.28 -0.17 -28.54
N GLY A 602 -27.15 -0.42 -27.56
CA GLY A 602 -27.84 0.60 -26.77
C GLY A 602 -29.19 1.03 -27.33
N THR A 603 -29.73 0.31 -28.32
CA THR A 603 -31.08 0.60 -28.85
C THR A 603 -32.14 0.21 -27.82
N SER A 604 -31.96 -0.91 -27.12
CA SER A 604 -32.78 -1.34 -26.00
C SER A 604 -31.92 -1.83 -24.82
N TRP A 605 -32.45 -1.68 -23.61
CA TRP A 605 -31.80 -2.06 -22.35
C TRP A 605 -32.73 -2.93 -21.52
N ASN A 606 -32.23 -4.10 -21.11
CA ASN A 606 -32.97 -5.06 -20.29
C ASN A 606 -32.44 -5.05 -18.86
N LYS A 607 -33.34 -4.97 -17.87
CA LYS A 607 -32.97 -5.08 -16.46
C LYS A 607 -32.61 -6.52 -16.12
N ILE A 608 -31.44 -6.72 -15.52
CA ILE A 608 -30.87 -8.03 -15.18
C ILE A 608 -30.37 -8.08 -13.73
N THR A 609 -30.97 -7.29 -12.85
CA THR A 609 -30.57 -7.21 -11.44
C THR A 609 -30.76 -8.57 -10.74
N PRO A 610 -29.76 -9.08 -9.98
CA PRO A 610 -29.95 -10.29 -9.19
C PRO A 610 -31.18 -10.18 -8.27
N PRO A 611 -32.07 -11.19 -8.22
CA PRO A 611 -33.32 -11.07 -7.47
C PRO A 611 -33.15 -10.81 -5.96
N ASP A 612 -32.05 -11.29 -5.37
CA ASP A 612 -31.72 -11.11 -3.94
C ASP A 612 -30.85 -9.87 -3.66
N MET A 613 -30.52 -9.08 -4.70
CA MET A 613 -29.81 -7.82 -4.52
C MET A 613 -30.76 -6.78 -3.92
N GLN A 614 -30.43 -6.32 -2.71
CA GLN A 614 -31.19 -5.28 -2.02
C GLN A 614 -30.95 -3.90 -2.66
N LYS A 615 -31.93 -2.99 -2.53
CA LYS A 615 -31.79 -1.59 -2.94
C LYS A 615 -30.59 -0.92 -2.25
N HIS A 616 -29.95 0.04 -2.91
CA HIS A 616 -28.76 0.74 -2.44
C HIS A 616 -27.50 -0.16 -2.31
N THR A 617 -27.47 -1.26 -3.05
CA THR A 617 -26.24 -2.05 -3.21
C THR A 617 -25.38 -1.40 -4.27
N ARG A 618 -24.17 -0.97 -3.94
CA ARG A 618 -23.25 -0.42 -4.94
C ARG A 618 -22.64 -1.57 -5.73
N VAL A 619 -23.00 -1.68 -7.01
CA VAL A 619 -22.27 -2.55 -7.96
C VAL A 619 -20.92 -1.92 -8.19
N SER A 620 -19.87 -2.53 -7.63
CA SER A 620 -18.53 -1.94 -7.65
C SER A 620 -17.82 -2.27 -8.96
N ILE A 621 -17.87 -3.54 -9.40
CA ILE A 621 -17.22 -4.03 -10.60
C ILE A 621 -18.06 -5.13 -11.25
N ILE A 622 -18.09 -5.14 -12.59
CA ILE A 622 -18.60 -6.23 -13.43
C ILE A 622 -17.43 -6.75 -14.29
N ASP A 623 -17.14 -8.03 -14.20
CA ASP A 623 -16.13 -8.71 -15.02
C ASP A 623 -16.83 -9.72 -15.93
N GLU A 624 -16.96 -9.40 -17.22
CA GLU A 624 -17.46 -10.37 -18.20
C GLU A 624 -16.37 -11.41 -18.47
N SER A 625 -16.74 -12.69 -18.46
CA SER A 625 -15.80 -13.77 -18.71
C SER A 625 -15.12 -13.59 -20.06
N ARG A 626 -13.80 -13.71 -20.09
CA ARG A 626 -13.04 -13.70 -21.36
C ARG A 626 -13.20 -15.00 -22.14
N HIS A 627 -13.63 -16.07 -21.45
CA HIS A 627 -13.67 -17.42 -22.01
C HIS A 627 -15.04 -17.79 -22.56
N LYS A 628 -16.13 -17.23 -22.02
CA LYS A 628 -17.48 -17.62 -22.41
C LYS A 628 -18.45 -16.44 -22.43
N ALA A 629 -19.03 -16.19 -23.60
CA ALA A 629 -20.08 -15.19 -23.77
C ALA A 629 -21.28 -15.46 -22.85
N GLY A 630 -21.84 -14.39 -22.27
CA GLY A 630 -23.00 -14.45 -21.37
C GLY A 630 -22.66 -14.82 -19.92
N VAL A 631 -21.40 -15.17 -19.62
CA VAL A 631 -20.92 -15.33 -18.25
C VAL A 631 -20.37 -13.99 -17.75
N ALA A 632 -20.78 -13.58 -16.56
CA ALA A 632 -20.23 -12.40 -15.88
C ALA A 632 -20.20 -12.61 -14.37
N TYR A 633 -19.19 -12.03 -13.72
CA TYR A 633 -19.02 -11.98 -12.28
C TYR A 633 -19.18 -10.54 -11.79
N VAL A 634 -19.85 -10.36 -10.65
CA VAL A 634 -20.23 -9.04 -10.14
C VAL A 634 -19.83 -8.95 -8.68
N ALA A 635 -18.93 -8.01 -8.36
CA ALA A 635 -18.62 -7.62 -6.99
C ALA A 635 -19.47 -6.40 -6.60
N ALA A 636 -20.12 -6.47 -5.45
CA ALA A 636 -20.90 -5.36 -4.91
C ALA A 636 -20.69 -5.22 -3.39
N LYS A 637 -21.13 -4.08 -2.84
CA LYS A 637 -20.95 -3.80 -1.42
C LYS A 637 -22.06 -2.95 -0.82
N ARG A 638 -22.24 -3.12 0.50
CA ARG A 638 -23.30 -2.48 1.29
C ARG A 638 -22.81 -1.95 2.65
N TYR A 639 -21.50 -1.87 2.89
CA TYR A 639 -20.95 -1.46 4.20
C TYR A 639 -21.41 -0.04 4.61
N GLN A 640 -21.68 0.82 3.62
CA GLN A 640 -22.22 2.18 3.80
C GLN A 640 -23.71 2.22 4.18
N MET A 641 -24.38 1.06 4.15
CA MET A 641 -25.72 0.81 4.69
C MET A 641 -25.66 0.02 5.99
N GLY A 642 -24.48 -0.15 6.58
CA GLY A 642 -24.29 -0.92 7.80
C GLY A 642 -24.15 -2.44 7.61
N ASP A 643 -24.09 -2.91 6.36
CA ASP A 643 -24.04 -4.31 6.00
C ASP A 643 -22.66 -4.68 5.42
N ARG A 644 -21.85 -5.35 6.22
CA ARG A 644 -20.47 -5.73 5.88
C ARG A 644 -20.35 -7.10 5.20
N ALA A 645 -21.46 -7.74 4.85
CA ALA A 645 -21.40 -9.05 4.23
C ALA A 645 -20.70 -9.04 2.85
N PRO A 646 -20.00 -10.12 2.48
CA PRO A 646 -19.50 -10.29 1.12
C PRO A 646 -20.65 -10.44 0.12
N TYR A 647 -20.50 -9.81 -1.04
CA TYR A 647 -21.47 -9.93 -2.13
C TYR A 647 -20.74 -10.11 -3.47
N ILE A 648 -20.82 -11.33 -3.98
CA ILE A 648 -20.37 -11.70 -5.32
C ILE A 648 -21.48 -12.52 -5.99
N TRP A 649 -21.89 -12.13 -7.18
CA TRP A 649 -22.81 -12.92 -8.01
C TRP A 649 -22.17 -13.32 -9.32
N LYS A 650 -22.64 -14.44 -9.84
CA LYS A 650 -22.31 -14.97 -11.17
C LYS A 650 -23.58 -15.19 -11.97
N THR A 651 -23.54 -14.85 -13.24
CA THR A 651 -24.51 -15.29 -14.25
C THR A 651 -23.80 -16.09 -15.35
N ALA A 652 -24.53 -16.96 -16.06
CA ALA A 652 -24.02 -17.70 -17.20
C ALA A 652 -24.91 -17.59 -18.45
N ASP A 653 -25.91 -16.71 -18.42
CA ASP A 653 -26.98 -16.63 -19.42
C ASP A 653 -27.43 -15.18 -19.71
N TYR A 654 -26.49 -14.24 -19.69
CA TYR A 654 -26.75 -12.81 -19.93
C TYR A 654 -27.59 -12.15 -18.82
N GLY A 655 -27.42 -12.60 -17.57
CA GLY A 655 -28.09 -12.01 -16.41
C GLY A 655 -29.54 -12.44 -16.22
N LYS A 656 -29.98 -13.52 -16.88
CA LYS A 656 -31.34 -14.08 -16.67
C LYS A 656 -31.41 -14.85 -15.36
N THR A 657 -30.35 -15.56 -15.01
CA THR A 657 -30.19 -16.26 -13.72
C THR A 657 -28.89 -15.85 -13.04
N TRP A 658 -28.92 -15.90 -11.70
CA TRP A 658 -27.83 -15.46 -10.84
C TRP A 658 -27.58 -16.46 -9.71
N THR A 659 -26.32 -16.67 -9.40
CA THR A 659 -25.87 -17.48 -8.26
C THR A 659 -24.94 -16.62 -7.40
N LYS A 660 -25.21 -16.53 -6.09
CA LYS A 660 -24.29 -15.90 -5.14
C LYS A 660 -23.12 -16.85 -4.84
N ILE A 661 -21.90 -16.36 -4.99
CA ILE A 661 -20.66 -17.15 -4.93
C ILE A 661 -19.69 -16.58 -3.88
N VAL A 662 -20.07 -16.65 -2.60
CA VAL A 662 -19.32 -16.05 -1.48
C VAL A 662 -18.82 -17.08 -0.45
N SER A 663 -19.01 -18.37 -0.74
CA SER A 663 -18.59 -19.46 0.14
C SER A 663 -17.07 -19.40 0.40
N GLY A 664 -16.66 -19.45 1.67
CA GLY A 664 -15.25 -19.35 2.08
C GLY A 664 -14.77 -17.93 2.44
N LEU A 665 -15.54 -16.88 2.10
CA LEU A 665 -15.26 -15.53 2.59
C LEU A 665 -15.80 -15.34 4.02
N PRO A 666 -15.10 -14.59 4.90
CA PRO A 666 -15.64 -14.19 6.20
C PRO A 666 -16.94 -13.38 6.07
N ALA A 667 -17.78 -13.45 7.09
CA ALA A 667 -19.11 -12.82 7.07
C ALA A 667 -19.09 -11.28 7.08
N ASP A 668 -17.94 -10.67 7.39
CA ASP A 668 -17.71 -9.23 7.48
C ASP A 668 -16.66 -8.72 6.47
N GLU A 669 -16.29 -9.56 5.51
CA GLU A 669 -15.31 -9.29 4.44
C GLU A 669 -16.01 -8.79 3.18
N PHE A 670 -16.35 -7.50 3.12
CA PHE A 670 -16.98 -6.94 1.93
C PHE A 670 -16.00 -6.84 0.74
N VAL A 671 -16.55 -6.97 -0.47
CA VAL A 671 -15.77 -7.14 -1.70
C VAL A 671 -15.78 -5.86 -2.53
N HIS A 672 -14.62 -5.43 -3.01
CA HIS A 672 -14.45 -4.25 -3.85
C HIS A 672 -14.34 -4.62 -5.33
N SER A 673 -13.60 -5.67 -5.64
CA SER A 673 -13.27 -6.07 -7.01
C SER A 673 -13.30 -7.58 -7.18
N ILE A 674 -13.60 -8.02 -8.41
CA ILE A 674 -13.48 -9.41 -8.85
C ILE A 674 -12.91 -9.45 -10.26
N ARG A 675 -12.02 -10.41 -10.53
CA ARG A 675 -11.42 -10.66 -11.85
C ARG A 675 -11.32 -12.15 -12.15
N GLU A 676 -11.68 -12.54 -13.36
CA GLU A 676 -11.37 -13.84 -13.93
C GLU A 676 -9.96 -13.83 -14.56
N ASP A 677 -9.22 -14.92 -14.36
CA ASP A 677 -7.94 -15.10 -15.02
C ASP A 677 -8.09 -15.16 -16.54
N ILE A 678 -7.17 -14.49 -17.24
CA ILE A 678 -7.26 -14.35 -18.71
C ILE A 678 -6.85 -15.61 -19.47
N LYS A 679 -6.24 -16.62 -18.81
CA LYS A 679 -5.77 -17.87 -19.42
C LYS A 679 -6.53 -19.12 -18.94
N LYS A 680 -6.99 -19.14 -17.69
CA LYS A 680 -7.64 -20.28 -17.04
C LYS A 680 -9.09 -19.93 -16.68
N PRO A 681 -10.08 -20.51 -17.39
CA PRO A 681 -11.48 -20.37 -17.03
C PRO A 681 -11.74 -20.82 -15.59
N GLY A 682 -12.55 -20.06 -14.85
CA GLY A 682 -12.95 -20.39 -13.47
C GLY A 682 -11.88 -20.17 -12.39
N LEU A 683 -10.68 -19.68 -12.74
CA LEU A 683 -9.75 -19.13 -11.75
C LEU A 683 -10.12 -17.67 -11.51
N LEU A 684 -10.56 -17.35 -10.29
CA LEU A 684 -11.06 -16.02 -9.92
C LEU A 684 -10.22 -15.41 -8.80
N PHE A 685 -10.09 -14.09 -8.82
CA PHE A 685 -9.47 -13.28 -7.78
C PHE A 685 -10.46 -12.24 -7.26
N ALA A 686 -10.52 -12.05 -5.94
CA ALA A 686 -11.34 -11.02 -5.30
C ALA A 686 -10.47 -10.09 -4.45
N GLY A 687 -10.66 -8.78 -4.63
CA GLY A 687 -10.10 -7.74 -3.78
C GLY A 687 -11.12 -7.33 -2.74
N THR A 688 -10.72 -7.36 -1.47
CA THR A 688 -11.58 -7.19 -0.29
C THR A 688 -11.10 -6.05 0.60
N GLU A 689 -11.80 -5.78 1.70
CA GLU A 689 -11.39 -4.78 2.68
C GLU A 689 -10.05 -5.13 3.35
N HIS A 690 -9.74 -6.42 3.51
CA HIS A 690 -8.56 -6.86 4.24
C HIS A 690 -7.46 -7.49 3.38
N GLY A 691 -7.73 -7.82 2.11
CA GLY A 691 -6.71 -8.37 1.21
C GLY A 691 -7.25 -9.01 -0.06
N VAL A 692 -6.55 -10.04 -0.54
CA VAL A 692 -6.86 -10.76 -1.78
C VAL A 692 -7.30 -12.19 -1.46
N TYR A 693 -8.35 -12.66 -2.15
CA TYR A 693 -8.81 -14.05 -2.12
C TYR A 693 -8.75 -14.66 -3.53
N VAL A 694 -8.63 -15.99 -3.58
CA VAL A 694 -8.61 -16.78 -4.83
C VAL A 694 -9.66 -17.90 -4.77
N SER A 695 -10.28 -18.19 -5.90
CA SER A 695 -11.14 -19.37 -6.11
C SER A 695 -10.62 -20.14 -7.34
N PHE A 696 -10.48 -21.46 -7.19
CA PHE A 696 -10.03 -22.37 -8.24
C PHE A 696 -11.18 -23.14 -8.92
N ASP A 697 -12.40 -22.91 -8.46
CA ASP A 697 -13.62 -23.66 -8.80
C ASP A 697 -14.76 -22.71 -9.19
N ASP A 698 -14.41 -21.62 -9.88
CA ASP A 698 -15.38 -20.75 -10.55
C ASP A 698 -16.37 -20.08 -9.57
N GLY A 699 -15.84 -19.71 -8.39
CA GLY A 699 -16.56 -19.07 -7.28
C GLY A 699 -17.19 -20.04 -6.29
N GLY A 700 -17.00 -21.35 -6.45
CA GLY A 700 -17.55 -22.36 -5.54
C GLY A 700 -17.03 -22.25 -4.11
N LYS A 701 -15.72 -22.01 -3.95
CA LYS A 701 -15.05 -21.74 -2.67
C LYS A 701 -13.92 -20.73 -2.84
N TRP A 702 -13.88 -19.76 -1.94
CA TRP A 702 -12.81 -18.77 -1.80
C TRP A 702 -11.85 -19.14 -0.67
N GLN A 703 -10.59 -18.75 -0.83
CA GLN A 703 -9.56 -18.86 0.20
C GLN A 703 -8.59 -17.68 0.15
N PRO A 704 -7.95 -17.32 1.27
CA PRO A 704 -7.07 -16.17 1.33
C PRO A 704 -5.81 -16.38 0.49
N LEU A 705 -5.41 -15.33 -0.24
CA LEU A 705 -4.13 -15.19 -0.94
C LEU A 705 -3.35 -14.03 -0.31
N GLN A 706 -3.29 -13.98 1.03
CA GLN A 706 -2.71 -12.83 1.76
C GLN A 706 -1.18 -12.75 1.61
N LEU A 707 -0.48 -13.87 1.77
CA LEU A 707 1.00 -13.96 1.69
C LEU A 707 1.69 -12.86 2.54
N ASN A 708 2.50 -12.00 1.92
CA ASN A 708 3.15 -10.85 2.56
C ASN A 708 2.45 -9.50 2.25
N LEU A 709 1.26 -9.50 1.65
CA LEU A 709 0.48 -8.28 1.49
C LEU A 709 0.06 -7.80 2.89
N PRO A 710 0.22 -6.51 3.25
CA PRO A 710 -0.32 -5.99 4.50
C PRO A 710 -1.85 -6.10 4.50
N ASN A 711 -2.47 -6.13 5.68
CA ASN A 711 -3.91 -5.93 5.77
C ASN A 711 -4.21 -4.53 5.22
N THR A 712 -4.96 -4.44 4.14
CA THR A 712 -5.29 -3.18 3.47
C THR A 712 -6.45 -3.40 2.51
N GLN A 713 -7.25 -2.36 2.30
CA GLN A 713 -8.26 -2.39 1.26
C GLN A 713 -7.62 -2.59 -0.11
N VAL A 714 -8.10 -3.60 -0.83
CA VAL A 714 -7.76 -3.86 -2.23
C VAL A 714 -8.87 -3.29 -3.11
N ALA A 715 -8.68 -2.05 -3.56
CA ALA A 715 -9.69 -1.32 -4.31
C ALA A 715 -9.94 -1.92 -5.70
N ASP A 716 -8.89 -2.40 -6.37
CA ASP A 716 -8.98 -2.95 -7.73
C ASP A 716 -7.86 -3.95 -8.02
N LEU A 717 -8.11 -4.84 -8.98
CA LEU A 717 -7.22 -5.92 -9.40
C LEU A 717 -7.14 -5.94 -10.93
N ILE A 718 -5.96 -6.23 -11.48
CA ILE A 718 -5.78 -6.47 -12.91
C ILE A 718 -4.97 -7.76 -13.10
N VAL A 719 -5.52 -8.70 -13.87
CA VAL A 719 -4.82 -9.92 -14.27
C VAL A 719 -4.16 -9.70 -15.63
N THR A 720 -2.84 -9.88 -15.70
CA THR A 720 -2.07 -9.73 -16.93
C THR A 720 -1.73 -11.09 -17.53
N GLU A 721 -0.97 -11.08 -18.64
CA GLU A 721 -0.43 -12.32 -19.21
C GLU A 721 0.41 -13.10 -18.20
N LYS A 722 1.10 -12.44 -17.27
CA LYS A 722 2.03 -13.09 -16.35
C LYS A 722 1.62 -12.91 -14.88
N ASP A 723 1.08 -11.76 -14.51
CA ASP A 723 1.03 -11.31 -13.13
C ASP A 723 -0.40 -11.01 -12.65
N LEU A 724 -0.56 -10.90 -11.33
CA LEU A 724 -1.71 -10.25 -10.70
C LEU A 724 -1.27 -8.91 -10.10
N VAL A 725 -1.80 -7.82 -10.63
CA VAL A 725 -1.53 -6.45 -10.17
C VAL A 725 -2.63 -6.02 -9.20
N VAL A 726 -2.22 -5.43 -8.08
CA VAL A 726 -3.07 -5.08 -6.94
C VAL A 726 -2.97 -3.58 -6.67
N GLY A 727 -4.11 -2.88 -6.83
CA GLY A 727 -4.26 -1.48 -6.44
C GLY A 727 -4.83 -1.40 -5.03
N THR A 728 -4.10 -0.79 -4.10
CA THR A 728 -4.53 -0.64 -2.71
C THR A 728 -4.97 0.79 -2.40
N HIS A 729 -5.85 0.93 -1.40
CA HIS A 729 -6.26 2.24 -0.87
C HIS A 729 -5.46 2.58 0.38
N GLY A 730 -4.13 2.79 0.26
CA GLY A 730 -3.28 3.21 1.38
C GLY A 730 -1.92 2.53 1.48
N ARG A 731 -1.57 1.58 0.59
CA ARG A 731 -0.24 0.92 0.54
C ARG A 731 0.36 0.89 -0.87
N SER A 732 -0.09 1.79 -1.76
CA SER A 732 0.33 1.89 -3.17
C SER A 732 0.04 0.61 -3.99
N ILE A 733 0.91 0.23 -4.93
CA ILE A 733 0.69 -0.86 -5.90
C ILE A 733 1.57 -2.06 -5.56
N TYR A 734 0.98 -3.25 -5.63
CA TYR A 734 1.69 -4.51 -5.54
C TYR A 734 1.53 -5.34 -6.81
N ILE A 735 2.53 -6.16 -7.11
CA ILE A 735 2.48 -7.19 -8.15
C ILE A 735 2.79 -8.54 -7.51
N LEU A 736 1.91 -9.52 -7.71
CA LEU A 736 2.27 -10.93 -7.55
C LEU A 736 2.85 -11.42 -8.87
N ASP A 737 4.18 -11.45 -8.92
CA ASP A 737 4.93 -11.79 -10.11
C ASP A 737 4.72 -13.27 -10.50
N ASP A 738 4.42 -13.52 -11.77
CA ASP A 738 4.23 -14.86 -12.35
C ASP A 738 3.25 -15.76 -11.56
N ILE A 739 1.96 -15.63 -11.88
CA ILE A 739 0.88 -16.42 -11.26
C ILE A 739 0.72 -17.82 -11.87
N SER A 740 1.72 -18.34 -12.58
CA SER A 740 1.70 -19.69 -13.15
C SER A 740 1.39 -20.80 -12.13
N PRO A 741 1.89 -20.77 -10.87
CA PRO A 741 1.52 -21.77 -9.87
C PRO A 741 0.03 -21.82 -9.58
N LEU A 742 -0.67 -20.68 -9.61
CA LEU A 742 -2.12 -20.61 -9.42
C LEU A 742 -2.86 -21.15 -10.66
N ARG A 743 -2.36 -20.85 -11.86
CA ARG A 743 -2.92 -21.37 -13.12
C ARG A 743 -2.71 -22.88 -13.27
N GLU A 744 -1.56 -23.40 -12.91
CA GLU A 744 -1.28 -24.84 -13.04
C GLU A 744 -1.85 -25.67 -11.90
N TYR A 745 -2.23 -25.03 -10.78
CA TYR A 745 -2.72 -25.74 -9.60
C TYR A 745 -3.92 -26.65 -9.88
N LYS A 746 -3.82 -27.85 -9.30
CA LYS A 746 -4.88 -28.86 -9.15
C LYS A 746 -4.64 -29.63 -7.84
N PRO A 747 -5.68 -30.15 -7.17
CA PRO A 747 -5.54 -30.83 -5.88
C PRO A 747 -4.53 -31.99 -5.87
N GLU A 748 -4.35 -32.69 -6.98
CA GLU A 748 -3.43 -33.83 -7.07
C GLU A 748 -1.96 -33.42 -6.98
N LEU A 749 -1.64 -32.12 -7.19
CA LEU A 749 -0.28 -31.61 -7.09
C LEU A 749 0.23 -31.54 -5.65
N LEU A 750 -0.66 -31.48 -4.66
CA LEU A 750 -0.29 -31.46 -3.23
C LEU A 750 0.46 -32.72 -2.80
N GLU A 751 0.18 -33.85 -3.45
CA GLU A 751 0.76 -35.16 -3.12
C GLU A 751 2.10 -35.41 -3.85
N LYS A 752 2.49 -34.51 -4.77
CA LYS A 752 3.78 -34.64 -5.48
C LYS A 752 4.93 -34.14 -4.61
N PRO A 753 6.07 -34.85 -4.58
CA PRO A 753 7.23 -34.41 -3.81
C PRO A 753 7.82 -33.10 -4.34
N VAL A 754 7.76 -32.92 -5.66
CA VAL A 754 8.18 -31.72 -6.40
C VAL A 754 7.21 -31.45 -7.55
N VAL A 755 6.97 -30.17 -7.84
CA VAL A 755 6.30 -29.71 -9.05
C VAL A 755 7.15 -28.63 -9.67
N PHE A 756 7.47 -28.74 -10.96
CA PHE A 756 8.13 -27.67 -11.70
C PHE A 756 7.11 -27.02 -12.64
N PHE A 757 6.80 -25.74 -12.41
CA PHE A 757 5.82 -25.01 -13.22
C PHE A 757 6.44 -24.59 -14.55
N LYS A 758 5.61 -24.48 -15.59
CA LYS A 758 6.05 -24.06 -16.91
C LYS A 758 6.49 -22.59 -16.85
N PRO A 759 7.73 -22.26 -17.23
CA PRO A 759 8.19 -20.88 -17.23
C PRO A 759 7.50 -20.06 -18.32
N GLU A 760 7.20 -18.80 -18.02
CA GLU A 760 6.86 -17.79 -19.02
C GLU A 760 8.12 -17.35 -19.80
N TYR A 761 7.91 -16.61 -20.89
CA TYR A 761 9.04 -16.07 -21.67
C TYR A 761 9.82 -15.02 -20.87
N ALA A 762 11.10 -14.89 -21.20
CA ALA A 762 11.94 -13.80 -20.74
C ALA A 762 12.18 -12.80 -21.87
N VAL A 763 12.59 -11.57 -21.56
CA VAL A 763 12.93 -10.56 -22.57
C VAL A 763 14.34 -10.06 -22.36
N ARG A 764 15.18 -10.24 -23.37
CA ARG A 764 16.60 -9.89 -23.31
C ARG A 764 16.80 -8.44 -22.84
N ARG A 765 17.56 -8.26 -21.75
CA ARG A 765 17.88 -6.99 -21.06
C ARG A 765 16.74 -6.30 -20.30
N LEU A 766 15.52 -6.81 -20.33
CA LEU A 766 14.38 -6.20 -19.63
C LEU A 766 13.75 -7.10 -18.57
N GLN A 767 13.62 -8.39 -18.85
CA GLN A 767 12.99 -9.34 -17.95
C GLN A 767 13.83 -10.60 -17.84
N ALA A 768 14.19 -10.97 -16.62
CA ALA A 768 14.88 -12.22 -16.30
C ALA A 768 13.99 -13.44 -16.60
N ALA A 769 14.62 -14.60 -16.83
CA ALA A 769 13.88 -15.86 -16.86
C ALA A 769 13.55 -16.30 -15.43
N THR A 770 12.26 -16.43 -15.14
CA THR A 770 11.77 -16.82 -13.82
C THR A 770 11.37 -18.29 -13.83
N PHE A 771 11.85 -19.04 -12.84
CA PHE A 771 11.60 -20.47 -12.69
C PHE A 771 11.00 -20.73 -11.32
N GLN A 772 9.76 -21.18 -11.30
CA GLN A 772 9.05 -21.48 -10.06
C GLN A 772 8.83 -22.99 -9.90
N TYR A 773 8.94 -23.48 -8.67
CA TYR A 773 8.74 -24.90 -8.35
C TYR A 773 8.25 -25.06 -6.91
N TYR A 774 7.39 -26.06 -6.69
CA TYR A 774 6.93 -26.45 -5.35
C TYR A 774 7.76 -27.61 -4.81
N LEU A 775 8.03 -27.56 -3.51
CA LEU A 775 8.60 -28.68 -2.74
C LEU A 775 7.66 -29.02 -1.58
N SER A 776 7.23 -30.28 -1.49
CA SER A 776 6.36 -30.75 -0.39
C SER A 776 7.01 -30.67 1.00
N LYS A 777 8.33 -30.72 1.05
CA LYS A 777 9.16 -30.62 2.25
C LYS A 777 10.52 -30.07 1.89
N PRO A 778 11.32 -29.58 2.85
CA PRO A 778 12.67 -29.13 2.55
C PRO A 778 13.54 -30.25 2.00
N VAL A 779 14.42 -29.93 1.03
CA VAL A 779 15.33 -30.90 0.37
C VAL A 779 16.79 -30.54 0.58
N ASP A 780 17.70 -31.51 0.41
CA ASP A 780 19.13 -31.27 0.65
C ASP A 780 19.83 -30.51 -0.47
N SER A 781 19.29 -30.54 -1.70
CA SER A 781 19.81 -29.74 -2.80
C SER A 781 18.77 -29.55 -3.89
N VAL A 782 18.83 -28.39 -4.54
CA VAL A 782 18.14 -28.13 -5.81
C VAL A 782 19.18 -27.76 -6.85
N LYS A 783 19.04 -28.32 -8.05
CA LYS A 783 19.86 -27.98 -9.21
C LYS A 783 18.96 -27.50 -10.34
N ILE A 784 19.29 -26.34 -10.92
CA ILE A 784 18.65 -25.79 -12.12
C ILE A 784 19.71 -25.68 -13.21
N GLU A 785 19.47 -26.34 -14.34
CA GLU A 785 20.33 -26.31 -15.51
C GLU A 785 19.61 -25.58 -16.64
N ILE A 786 20.30 -24.66 -17.32
CA ILE A 786 19.82 -24.01 -18.53
C ILE A 786 20.51 -24.62 -19.72
N LEU A 787 19.74 -25.06 -20.69
CA LEU A 787 20.20 -25.66 -21.92
C LEU A 787 19.82 -24.78 -23.10
N ASP A 788 20.73 -24.61 -24.04
CA ASP A 788 20.46 -23.94 -25.31
C ASP A 788 19.63 -24.81 -26.27
N SER A 789 19.37 -24.31 -27.47
CA SER A 789 18.61 -25.00 -28.50
C SER A 789 19.26 -26.28 -29.04
N THR A 790 20.56 -26.50 -28.78
CA THR A 790 21.29 -27.72 -29.15
C THR A 790 21.25 -28.79 -28.05
N GLY A 791 20.74 -28.44 -26.86
CA GLY A 791 20.76 -29.30 -25.67
C GLY A 791 22.06 -29.20 -24.87
N THR A 792 22.91 -28.21 -25.14
CA THR A 792 24.13 -27.97 -24.36
C THR A 792 23.78 -27.21 -23.08
N VAL A 793 24.25 -27.69 -21.93
CA VAL A 793 24.10 -26.98 -20.64
C VAL A 793 25.00 -25.74 -20.67
N ILE A 794 24.39 -24.56 -20.65
CA ILE A 794 25.09 -23.26 -20.67
C ILE A 794 25.25 -22.67 -19.27
N ASN A 795 24.38 -23.04 -18.33
CA ASN A 795 24.44 -22.61 -16.94
C ASN A 795 23.96 -23.70 -16.00
N THR A 796 24.52 -23.74 -14.80
CA THR A 796 24.08 -24.63 -13.72
C THR A 796 24.09 -23.87 -12.41
N PHE A 797 22.93 -23.86 -11.74
CA PHE A 797 22.74 -23.23 -10.45
C PHE A 797 22.40 -24.32 -9.44
N ARG A 798 23.19 -24.43 -8.38
CA ARG A 798 23.01 -25.47 -7.36
C ARG A 798 22.99 -24.86 -5.97
N SER A 799 21.94 -25.18 -5.21
CA SER A 799 21.93 -25.00 -3.77
C SER A 799 22.22 -26.32 -3.09
N VAL A 800 22.92 -26.25 -1.97
CA VAL A 800 23.03 -27.35 -1.01
C VAL A 800 22.51 -26.80 0.31
N LYS A 801 21.60 -27.52 0.95
CA LYS A 801 21.13 -27.25 2.29
C LYS A 801 22.36 -27.11 3.18
N LYS A 802 22.60 -25.91 3.72
CA LYS A 802 23.61 -25.77 4.77
C LYS A 802 23.22 -26.75 5.88
N LYS A 803 24.13 -27.67 6.25
CA LYS A 803 24.06 -28.30 7.56
C LYS A 803 24.04 -27.13 8.55
N THR A 804 22.88 -26.89 9.15
CA THR A 804 22.81 -26.08 10.34
C THR A 804 23.71 -26.78 11.36
N ASP A 805 24.88 -26.19 11.64
CA ASP A 805 25.39 -26.31 13.00
C ASP A 805 24.24 -25.89 13.90
N SER A 806 23.86 -26.79 14.79
CA SER A 806 22.78 -26.61 15.73
C SER A 806 23.03 -25.36 16.56
N LEU A 807 22.49 -24.22 16.14
CA LEU A 807 22.11 -23.17 17.06
C LEU A 807 20.88 -23.70 17.79
N SER A 808 21.16 -24.44 18.86
CA SER A 808 20.19 -24.81 19.88
C SER A 808 19.45 -23.57 20.36
N ALA A 809 18.18 -23.72 20.72
CA ALA A 809 17.31 -22.71 21.32
C ALA A 809 17.83 -22.04 22.61
N ASP A 810 19.08 -22.31 23.02
CA ASP A 810 19.77 -21.70 24.15
C ASP A 810 20.67 -20.50 23.78
N SER A 811 20.97 -20.24 22.50
CA SER A 811 21.74 -19.04 22.11
C SER A 811 20.94 -17.74 22.11
N VAL A 812 19.62 -17.81 22.29
CA VAL A 812 18.74 -16.63 22.49
C VAL A 812 18.66 -16.22 23.97
N LYS A 813 19.13 -17.05 24.91
CA LYS A 813 19.15 -16.73 26.35
C LYS A 813 20.50 -16.21 26.87
N ASN A 814 21.61 -16.44 26.15
CA ASN A 814 22.93 -15.98 26.59
C ASN A 814 23.39 -14.64 25.95
N ALA A 815 22.65 -14.10 24.98
CA ALA A 815 22.81 -12.71 24.55
C ALA A 815 22.19 -11.70 25.55
N THR A 816 21.30 -12.18 26.43
CA THR A 816 20.56 -11.36 27.41
C THR A 816 21.22 -11.27 28.79
N ALA A 817 22.34 -11.97 29.03
CA ALA A 817 23.01 -12.01 30.34
C ALA A 817 24.36 -11.28 30.40
N LYS A 818 24.90 -10.75 29.28
CA LYS A 818 26.16 -9.98 29.26
C LYS A 818 26.01 -8.47 29.04
N ALA A 819 24.78 -7.97 28.83
CA ALA A 819 24.48 -6.53 28.80
C ALA A 819 24.22 -5.92 30.19
N ALA A 820 24.35 -6.70 31.27
CA ALA A 820 24.08 -6.28 32.64
C ALA A 820 25.33 -6.38 33.52
N LEU A 821 26.39 -5.61 33.23
CA LEU A 821 27.45 -5.25 34.19
C LEU A 821 28.43 -4.26 33.53
N SER A 822 28.19 -2.97 33.71
CA SER A 822 29.22 -1.91 33.75
C SER A 822 28.55 -0.57 34.07
N LYS A 823 28.15 -0.38 35.33
CA LYS A 823 27.93 0.95 35.90
C LYS A 823 29.26 1.48 36.43
N THR A 824 29.34 2.81 36.57
CA THR A 824 30.43 3.66 37.10
C THR A 824 31.59 3.83 36.12
N ASP A 825 32.01 5.04 35.73
CA ASP A 825 32.34 6.15 36.61
C ASP A 825 32.22 7.54 35.93
N THR A 826 32.04 8.54 36.78
CA THR A 826 31.84 9.98 36.56
C THR A 826 33.15 10.76 36.31
N SER A 827 33.17 11.73 35.37
CA SER A 827 33.79 13.06 35.58
C SER A 827 33.68 14.02 34.37
N VAL A 828 32.86 15.06 34.55
CA VAL A 828 33.04 16.51 34.24
C VAL A 828 34.25 16.95 33.37
N THR A 829 34.04 17.68 32.26
CA THR A 829 34.28 19.16 32.10
C THR A 829 34.21 19.68 30.64
N LYS A 830 33.29 20.65 30.43
CA LYS A 830 33.35 21.95 29.71
C LYS A 830 34.08 22.15 28.35
N ALA A 831 33.32 22.84 27.47
CA ALA A 831 33.68 23.95 26.56
C ALA A 831 34.50 23.62 25.30
N ALA A 832 34.39 24.28 24.14
CA ALA A 832 33.52 25.33 23.58
C ALA A 832 33.76 25.37 22.04
N ALA A 833 32.96 26.20 21.36
CA ALA A 833 32.90 26.49 19.92
C ALA A 833 34.25 26.79 19.21
N GLY A 834 34.26 26.59 17.88
CA GLY A 834 35.32 27.11 17.00
C GLY A 834 35.15 26.73 15.53
N ASP A 835 35.26 27.73 14.68
CA ASP A 835 34.87 27.87 13.28
C ASP A 835 35.76 27.15 12.22
N ALA A 836 35.25 27.18 11.00
CA ALA A 836 35.80 26.87 9.67
C ALA A 836 37.33 26.81 9.45
N THR A 837 37.78 25.88 8.58
CA THR A 837 38.36 26.13 7.24
C THR A 837 39.27 24.98 6.75
N SER A 838 39.37 24.88 5.43
CA SER A 838 40.12 23.91 4.64
C SER A 838 41.64 24.01 4.80
N LYS A 839 42.36 22.87 4.69
CA LYS A 839 43.42 22.62 3.69
C LYS A 839 44.12 21.28 3.90
N SER A 840 44.45 20.68 2.77
CA SER A 840 45.29 19.50 2.57
C SER A 840 46.70 19.65 3.15
N GLY A 841 47.22 18.55 3.73
CA GLY A 841 48.64 18.39 4.04
C GLY A 841 48.97 16.96 4.45
N ASN A 842 49.74 16.26 3.61
CA ASN A 842 50.26 14.90 3.83
C ASN A 842 51.03 14.77 5.15
N LEU A 843 50.80 13.69 5.89
CA LEU A 843 51.74 13.17 6.88
C LEU A 843 51.99 11.68 6.66
N LYS A 844 53.27 11.35 6.68
CA LYS A 844 53.88 10.03 6.45
C LYS A 844 53.58 9.09 7.62
N ALA A 845 53.49 7.81 7.28
CA ALA A 845 53.47 6.70 8.23
C ALA A 845 54.89 6.31 8.67
N ASP A 846 55.06 6.09 9.98
CA ASP A 846 55.75 4.97 10.63
C ASP A 846 55.25 4.96 12.10
N SER A 847 55.38 3.95 12.95
CA SER A 847 55.59 2.51 12.91
C SER A 847 55.20 2.02 14.33
N THR A 848 54.79 0.76 14.47
CA THR A 848 54.46 0.05 15.74
C THR A 848 53.01 0.07 16.27
N GLY A 849 52.14 -0.68 15.59
CA GLY A 849 51.44 -1.84 16.18
C GLY A 849 50.49 -1.69 17.38
N LYS A 850 49.21 -1.95 17.10
CA LYS A 850 48.09 -2.38 17.97
C LYS A 850 47.35 -1.29 18.78
N ILE A 851 46.21 -0.88 18.22
CA ILE A 851 45.05 -0.38 18.98
C ILE A 851 43.91 -1.37 18.74
N ALA A 852 43.37 -1.91 19.83
CA ALA A 852 42.17 -2.75 19.83
C ALA A 852 40.94 -1.87 19.59
N ALA A 853 40.21 -2.15 18.52
CA ALA A 853 38.92 -1.52 18.22
C ALA A 853 37.84 -2.07 19.16
N ALA A 854 37.03 -1.17 19.70
CA ALA A 854 35.79 -1.48 20.39
C ALA A 854 34.82 -2.26 19.47
N PRO A 855 33.98 -3.17 20.00
CA PRO A 855 33.02 -3.88 19.19
C PRO A 855 31.92 -2.92 18.72
N ALA A 856 31.84 -2.72 17.41
CA ALA A 856 30.65 -2.25 16.73
C ALA A 856 29.65 -3.42 16.72
N GLU A 857 28.51 -3.26 17.40
CA GLU A 857 27.38 -4.18 17.26
C GLU A 857 26.29 -3.57 16.38
N ALA A 858 26.20 -4.16 15.19
CA ALA A 858 24.99 -4.48 14.41
C ALA A 858 24.11 -3.33 13.87
N GLY A 859 24.73 -2.44 13.09
CA GLY A 859 24.19 -2.17 11.74
C GLY A 859 24.75 -3.25 10.81
N GLY A 860 23.90 -3.89 10.00
CA GLY A 860 24.38 -4.87 9.02
C GLY A 860 25.28 -4.18 7.99
N ASP A 861 26.50 -4.69 7.82
CA ASP A 861 27.43 -4.30 6.76
C ASP A 861 26.87 -4.69 5.37
N ASP A 862 25.91 -3.91 4.86
CA ASP A 862 25.47 -3.98 3.46
C ASP A 862 25.89 -2.73 2.65
N ASP A 863 26.55 -1.74 3.26
CA ASP A 863 26.82 -0.44 2.63
C ASP A 863 28.24 -0.27 2.03
N GLU A 864 29.08 -1.32 1.98
CA GLU A 864 30.37 -1.32 1.26
C GLU A 864 30.54 -2.49 0.25
N GLU A 865 29.45 -3.02 -0.31
CA GLU A 865 29.45 -3.97 -1.44
C GLU A 865 28.81 -3.35 -2.70
N PHE A 866 29.22 -2.13 -3.08
CA PHE A 866 28.78 -1.49 -4.32
C PHE A 866 29.20 -2.34 -5.55
N PHE A 867 28.22 -2.98 -6.19
CA PHE A 867 28.23 -3.62 -7.54
C PHE A 867 28.27 -5.15 -7.69
N ILE A 868 28.15 -6.00 -6.67
CA ILE A 868 28.03 -7.46 -6.91
C ILE A 868 26.66 -7.99 -6.45
N PRO A 869 25.69 -8.20 -7.37
CA PRO A 869 24.56 -9.07 -7.05
C PRO A 869 25.13 -10.46 -6.81
N ARG A 870 25.14 -10.93 -5.56
CA ARG A 870 25.48 -12.33 -5.27
C ARG A 870 24.49 -13.22 -6.05
N PRO A 871 24.94 -14.31 -6.70
CA PRO A 871 24.03 -15.26 -7.31
C PRO A 871 23.04 -15.74 -6.24
N ARG A 872 21.75 -15.45 -6.40
CA ARG A 872 20.72 -16.13 -5.60
C ARG A 872 20.85 -17.62 -5.95
N PHE A 873 20.85 -18.49 -4.95
CA PHE A 873 20.83 -19.93 -5.21
C PHE A 873 19.37 -20.41 -5.20
N PRO A 874 19.04 -21.51 -5.92
CA PRO A 874 17.69 -22.06 -5.88
C PRO A 874 17.26 -22.40 -4.44
N GLY A 875 16.05 -22.00 -4.02
CA GLY A 875 15.49 -22.33 -2.70
C GLY A 875 15.38 -23.83 -2.43
N THR A 876 15.47 -24.21 -1.16
CA THR A 876 15.40 -25.62 -0.70
C THR A 876 14.30 -25.84 0.35
N VAL A 877 13.44 -24.83 0.56
CA VAL A 877 12.39 -24.85 1.59
C VAL A 877 11.09 -25.43 1.05
N ALA A 878 10.21 -25.89 1.93
CA ALA A 878 8.87 -26.34 1.54
C ALA A 878 8.02 -25.18 0.99
N GLY A 879 7.04 -25.51 0.15
CA GLY A 879 6.19 -24.55 -0.56
C GLY A 879 6.74 -24.16 -1.92
N VAL A 880 6.08 -23.21 -2.59
CA VAL A 880 6.56 -22.63 -3.86
C VAL A 880 7.86 -21.86 -3.63
N ASN A 881 8.85 -22.10 -4.47
CA ASN A 881 10.13 -21.40 -4.54
C ASN A 881 10.25 -20.73 -5.90
N GLN A 882 11.00 -19.63 -5.98
CA GLN A 882 11.32 -18.91 -7.20
C GLN A 882 12.83 -18.77 -7.39
N TYR A 883 13.29 -18.93 -8.63
CA TYR A 883 14.65 -18.67 -9.03
C TYR A 883 14.67 -17.84 -10.32
N GLU A 884 15.53 -16.83 -10.37
CA GLU A 884 15.66 -15.94 -11.54
C GLU A 884 17.04 -16.08 -12.15
N TRP A 885 17.06 -16.34 -13.46
CA TRP A 885 18.26 -16.24 -14.27
C TRP A 885 18.28 -14.90 -15.00
N ASP A 886 19.32 -14.11 -14.73
CA ASP A 886 19.58 -12.80 -15.32
C ASP A 886 19.94 -12.83 -16.81
N LEU A 887 19.82 -14.00 -17.45
CA LEU A 887 20.10 -14.26 -18.86
C LEU A 887 21.57 -14.10 -19.27
N HIS A 888 22.52 -14.03 -18.34
CA HIS A 888 23.95 -14.05 -18.70
C HIS A 888 24.48 -15.47 -18.79
N TYR A 889 25.32 -15.73 -19.79
CA TYR A 889 26.22 -16.88 -19.80
C TYR A 889 27.24 -16.75 -18.64
N PRO A 890 27.91 -17.84 -18.24
CA PRO A 890 28.98 -17.74 -17.26
C PRO A 890 30.03 -16.71 -17.70
N GLY A 891 30.54 -15.92 -16.76
CA GLY A 891 31.64 -14.98 -17.02
C GLY A 891 32.96 -15.67 -17.35
N ALA A 892 34.02 -14.88 -17.41
CA ALA A 892 35.37 -15.40 -17.50
C ALA A 892 35.81 -16.00 -16.15
N SER A 893 36.79 -16.90 -16.17
CA SER A 893 37.39 -17.42 -14.93
C SER A 893 38.04 -16.30 -14.13
N ASP A 894 37.97 -16.36 -12.80
CA ASP A 894 38.60 -15.41 -11.88
C ASP A 894 39.75 -16.06 -11.10
N PHE A 895 40.46 -15.26 -10.30
CA PHE A 895 41.48 -15.77 -9.39
C PHE A 895 41.55 -14.95 -8.10
N LYS A 896 42.04 -15.59 -7.03
CA LYS A 896 42.15 -14.97 -5.70
C LYS A 896 43.03 -13.70 -5.74
N GLY A 897 42.54 -12.61 -5.18
CA GLY A 897 43.29 -11.34 -5.11
C GLY A 897 43.28 -10.54 -6.42
N MET A 898 42.39 -10.86 -7.35
CA MET A 898 42.10 -10.01 -8.49
C MET A 898 41.32 -8.76 -8.04
N ILE A 899 41.75 -7.60 -8.51
CA ILE A 899 41.19 -6.28 -8.25
C ILE A 899 40.78 -5.71 -9.61
N LEU A 900 39.51 -5.36 -9.76
CA LEU A 900 38.94 -4.83 -10.99
C LEU A 900 38.02 -3.64 -10.67
N TRP A 901 38.14 -2.58 -11.46
CA TRP A 901 37.22 -1.44 -11.41
C TRP A 901 36.08 -1.60 -12.41
N GLY A 902 34.83 -1.57 -11.95
CA GLY A 902 33.64 -1.49 -12.82
C GLY A 902 33.34 -2.72 -13.69
N ALA A 903 34.30 -3.63 -13.88
CA ALA A 903 34.12 -4.88 -14.62
C ALA A 903 33.54 -5.98 -13.72
N ARG A 904 32.54 -6.70 -14.24
CA ARG A 904 31.94 -7.87 -13.57
C ARG A 904 32.38 -9.15 -14.25
N ILE A 905 33.58 -9.61 -13.91
CA ILE A 905 34.23 -10.73 -14.60
C ILE A 905 33.41 -12.03 -14.58
N THR A 906 32.58 -12.21 -13.57
CA THR A 906 31.71 -13.38 -13.38
C THR A 906 30.41 -13.31 -14.18
N GLN A 907 30.08 -12.16 -14.80
CA GLN A 907 28.95 -12.03 -15.72
C GLN A 907 29.43 -12.13 -17.17
N GLY A 908 28.97 -13.17 -17.88
CA GLY A 908 29.31 -13.39 -19.29
C GLY A 908 28.37 -12.65 -20.25
N PRO A 909 28.42 -12.98 -21.55
CA PRO A 909 27.54 -12.36 -22.54
C PRO A 909 26.05 -12.67 -22.29
N TRP A 910 25.17 -11.73 -22.66
CA TRP A 910 23.72 -11.95 -22.65
C TRP A 910 23.32 -13.07 -23.61
N ALA A 911 22.47 -13.97 -23.14
CA ALA A 911 21.84 -15.00 -23.95
C ALA A 911 21.09 -14.40 -25.15
N LEU A 912 21.14 -15.13 -26.27
CA LEU A 912 20.50 -14.73 -27.52
C LEU A 912 18.98 -14.97 -27.45
N PRO A 913 18.16 -14.17 -28.15
CA PRO A 913 16.76 -14.52 -28.36
C PRO A 913 16.62 -15.89 -29.04
N GLY A 914 15.69 -16.72 -28.56
CA GLY A 914 15.49 -18.08 -29.05
C GLY A 914 14.92 -19.03 -28.01
N LYS A 915 14.88 -20.31 -28.39
CA LYS A 915 14.36 -21.40 -27.55
C LYS A 915 15.45 -21.96 -26.64
N TYR A 916 15.10 -22.17 -25.39
CA TYR A 916 15.93 -22.78 -24.36
C TYR A 916 15.14 -23.88 -23.64
N THR A 917 15.84 -24.72 -22.89
CA THR A 917 15.23 -25.67 -21.95
C THR A 917 15.78 -25.42 -20.57
N VAL A 918 14.92 -25.33 -19.57
CA VAL A 918 15.32 -25.35 -18.17
C VAL A 918 15.07 -26.75 -17.60
N ARG A 919 16.01 -27.26 -16.82
CA ARG A 919 15.93 -28.56 -16.17
C ARG A 919 16.12 -28.42 -14.66
N LEU A 920 15.11 -28.80 -13.90
CA LEU A 920 15.12 -28.89 -12.44
C LEU A 920 15.50 -30.31 -12.02
N THR A 921 16.43 -30.44 -11.07
CA THR A 921 16.67 -31.67 -10.31
C THR A 921 16.44 -31.39 -8.82
N ALA A 922 15.42 -32.02 -8.25
CA ALA A 922 15.03 -31.87 -6.84
C ALA A 922 14.22 -33.08 -6.37
N ALA A 923 14.28 -33.41 -5.08
CA ALA A 923 13.53 -34.52 -4.48
C ALA A 923 13.69 -35.89 -5.17
N GLY A 924 14.82 -36.13 -5.85
CA GLY A 924 15.07 -37.36 -6.62
C GLY A 924 14.49 -37.37 -8.04
N GLU A 925 13.80 -36.31 -8.46
CA GLU A 925 13.22 -36.18 -9.80
C GLU A 925 14.02 -35.21 -10.68
N VAL A 926 13.94 -35.41 -11.99
CA VAL A 926 14.50 -34.52 -13.02
C VAL A 926 13.35 -34.12 -13.96
N ILE A 927 13.01 -32.84 -13.98
CA ILE A 927 11.89 -32.29 -14.75
C ILE A 927 12.43 -31.20 -15.67
N SER A 928 12.03 -31.17 -16.94
CA SER A 928 12.48 -30.14 -17.89
C SER A 928 11.29 -29.45 -18.56
N HIS A 929 11.41 -28.15 -18.78
CA HIS A 929 10.44 -27.34 -19.53
C HIS A 929 11.13 -26.49 -20.60
N PRO A 930 10.53 -26.36 -21.79
CA PRO A 930 10.98 -25.38 -22.75
C PRO A 930 10.56 -23.97 -22.31
N PHE A 931 11.39 -22.97 -22.62
CA PHE A 931 11.03 -21.56 -22.51
C PHE A 931 11.69 -20.75 -23.63
N GLU A 932 11.26 -19.51 -23.81
CA GLU A 932 11.74 -18.62 -24.86
C GLU A 932 12.34 -17.34 -24.28
N ILE A 933 13.45 -16.89 -24.85
CA ILE A 933 13.94 -15.52 -24.69
C ILE A 933 13.51 -14.73 -25.92
N LYS A 934 12.69 -13.71 -25.74
CA LYS A 934 12.25 -12.81 -26.82
C LYS A 934 13.22 -11.63 -26.99
N PRO A 935 13.33 -11.07 -28.21
CA PRO A 935 14.03 -9.81 -28.42
C PRO A 935 13.31 -8.68 -27.67
N ASN A 936 14.06 -7.63 -27.31
CA ASN A 936 13.48 -6.44 -26.69
C ASN A 936 12.57 -5.70 -27.71
N PRO A 937 11.26 -5.59 -27.47
CA PRO A 937 10.34 -4.95 -28.41
C PRO A 937 10.56 -3.43 -28.55
N ASN A 938 11.26 -2.80 -27.60
CA ASN A 938 11.54 -1.36 -27.62
C ASN A 938 12.74 -0.98 -28.51
N THR A 939 13.45 -1.96 -29.05
CA THR A 939 14.59 -1.74 -29.97
C THR A 939 14.41 -2.51 -31.26
N PRO A 940 13.34 -2.24 -32.05
CA PRO A 940 13.01 -3.03 -33.23
C PRO A 940 14.06 -2.92 -34.35
N SER A 941 14.92 -1.91 -34.32
CA SER A 941 16.01 -1.73 -35.29
C SER A 941 17.20 -2.68 -35.08
N ILE A 942 17.34 -3.31 -33.91
CA ILE A 942 18.44 -4.25 -33.62
C ILE A 942 17.96 -5.66 -33.96
N THR A 943 18.56 -6.28 -34.97
CA THR A 943 18.14 -7.61 -35.44
C THR A 943 18.76 -8.73 -34.60
N VAL A 944 18.16 -9.93 -34.68
CA VAL A 944 18.75 -11.13 -34.06
C VAL A 944 20.12 -11.48 -34.67
N ALA A 945 20.36 -11.12 -35.94
CA ALA A 945 21.65 -11.30 -36.59
C ALA A 945 22.74 -10.44 -35.94
N ASP A 946 22.46 -9.15 -35.71
CA ASP A 946 23.38 -8.24 -35.02
C ASP A 946 23.71 -8.75 -33.61
N MET A 947 22.70 -9.25 -32.90
CA MET A 947 22.88 -9.81 -31.57
C MET A 947 23.77 -11.07 -31.59
N LYS A 948 23.66 -11.92 -32.62
CA LYS A 948 24.50 -13.11 -32.80
C LYS A 948 25.96 -12.74 -33.04
N GLU A 949 26.22 -11.75 -33.88
CA GLU A 949 27.58 -11.26 -34.13
C GLU A 949 28.21 -10.69 -32.86
N GLN A 950 27.47 -9.83 -32.13
CA GLN A 950 27.91 -9.31 -30.83
C GLN A 950 28.21 -10.44 -29.83
N PHE A 951 27.34 -11.44 -29.76
CA PHE A 951 27.50 -12.57 -28.85
C PHE A 951 28.75 -13.40 -29.20
N ALA A 952 28.99 -13.68 -30.48
CA ALA A 952 30.16 -14.43 -30.93
C ALA A 952 31.46 -13.72 -30.52
N LEU A 953 31.56 -12.41 -30.77
CA LEU A 953 32.73 -11.62 -30.35
C LEU A 953 32.88 -11.59 -28.83
N ALA A 954 31.78 -11.39 -28.09
CA ALA A 954 31.81 -11.32 -26.64
C ALA A 954 32.23 -12.67 -26.01
N MET A 955 31.82 -13.80 -26.59
CA MET A 955 32.28 -15.13 -26.18
C MET A 955 33.78 -15.31 -26.44
N GLU A 956 34.28 -14.92 -27.61
CA GLU A 956 35.72 -14.99 -27.92
C GLU A 956 36.56 -14.18 -26.93
N LEU A 957 36.12 -12.96 -26.59
CA LEU A 957 36.78 -12.11 -25.60
C LEU A 957 36.76 -12.75 -24.21
N ARG A 958 35.60 -13.26 -23.78
CA ARG A 958 35.44 -13.93 -22.48
C ARG A 958 36.34 -15.15 -22.35
N ASP A 959 36.47 -15.96 -23.41
CA ASP A 959 37.33 -17.13 -23.42
C ASP A 959 38.83 -16.76 -23.43
N LYS A 960 39.21 -15.69 -24.13
CA LYS A 960 40.58 -15.14 -24.09
C LYS A 960 40.95 -14.62 -22.70
N VAL A 961 40.06 -13.90 -22.04
CA VAL A 961 40.25 -13.43 -20.65
C VAL A 961 40.37 -14.62 -19.70
N SER A 962 39.51 -15.64 -19.86
CA SER A 962 39.58 -16.86 -19.06
C SER A 962 40.93 -17.55 -19.20
N LYS A 963 41.43 -17.67 -20.43
CA LYS A 963 42.75 -18.25 -20.70
C LYS A 963 43.88 -17.48 -20.01
N ALA A 964 43.83 -16.14 -20.01
CA ALA A 964 44.80 -15.32 -19.30
C ALA A 964 44.74 -15.55 -17.79
N ASN A 965 43.54 -15.56 -17.22
CA ASN A 965 43.32 -15.73 -15.78
C ASN A 965 43.70 -17.14 -15.30
N GLU A 966 43.36 -18.17 -16.05
CA GLU A 966 43.80 -19.55 -15.78
C GLU A 966 45.32 -19.69 -15.87
N THR A 967 45.97 -18.96 -16.77
CA THR A 967 47.43 -18.92 -16.85
C THR A 967 48.03 -18.31 -15.58
N VAL A 968 47.44 -17.23 -15.05
CA VAL A 968 47.84 -16.64 -13.75
C VAL A 968 47.65 -17.66 -12.61
N VAL A 969 46.53 -18.37 -12.57
CA VAL A 969 46.28 -19.43 -11.57
C VAL A 969 47.35 -20.52 -11.64
N GLN A 970 47.70 -20.98 -12.85
CA GLN A 970 48.74 -21.98 -13.06
C GLN A 970 50.12 -21.48 -12.61
N ILE A 971 50.50 -20.25 -13.00
CA ILE A 971 51.73 -19.59 -12.57
C ILE A 971 51.83 -19.55 -11.05
N ARG A 972 50.79 -19.09 -10.36
CA ARG A 972 50.75 -19.01 -8.90
C ARG A 972 50.88 -20.38 -8.24
N LYS A 973 50.19 -21.39 -8.75
CA LYS A 973 50.28 -22.77 -8.25
C LYS A 973 51.70 -23.34 -8.40
N ILE A 974 52.37 -23.09 -9.53
CA ILE A 974 53.76 -23.52 -9.76
C ILE A 974 54.70 -22.78 -8.79
N LYS A 975 54.57 -21.44 -8.69
CA LYS A 975 55.36 -20.61 -7.77
C LYS A 975 55.22 -21.08 -6.33
N GLU A 976 53.99 -21.29 -5.84
CA GLU A 976 53.74 -21.80 -4.49
C GLU A 976 54.38 -23.17 -4.26
N THR A 977 54.29 -24.08 -5.23
CA THR A 977 54.88 -25.42 -5.12
C THR A 977 56.39 -25.36 -5.02
N LEU A 978 57.04 -24.50 -5.81
CA LEU A 978 58.49 -24.30 -5.77
C LEU A 978 58.93 -23.60 -4.49
N MET A 979 58.19 -22.58 -4.04
CA MET A 979 58.49 -21.84 -2.80
C MET A 979 58.35 -22.67 -1.53
N LYS A 980 57.53 -23.73 -1.54
CA LYS A 980 57.40 -24.67 -0.41
C LYS A 980 58.54 -25.68 -0.30
N LYS A 981 59.45 -25.78 -1.28
CA LYS A 981 60.62 -26.67 -1.19
C LYS A 981 61.65 -26.11 -0.19
N LYS A 982 62.15 -26.96 0.73
CA LYS A 982 63.19 -26.59 1.71
C LYS A 982 64.49 -26.09 1.06
N THR A 983 64.82 -26.62 -0.12
CA THR A 983 66.01 -26.23 -0.89
C THR A 983 65.63 -26.14 -2.36
N GLN A 984 65.88 -24.99 -2.98
CA GLN A 984 65.59 -24.73 -4.41
C GLN A 984 66.89 -24.69 -5.21
N THR A 985 66.88 -25.30 -6.40
CA THR A 985 67.97 -25.21 -7.37
C THR A 985 68.04 -23.83 -8.03
N PRO A 986 69.20 -23.42 -8.59
CA PRO A 986 69.31 -22.16 -9.33
C PRO A 986 68.33 -22.03 -10.50
N ALA A 987 68.02 -23.14 -11.19
CA ALA A 987 67.05 -23.16 -12.28
C ALA A 987 65.62 -22.90 -11.78
N GLU A 988 65.22 -23.49 -10.65
CA GLU A 988 63.91 -23.25 -10.04
C GLU A 988 63.74 -21.80 -9.56
N LYS A 989 64.80 -21.20 -8.99
CA LYS A 989 64.79 -19.77 -8.64
C LYS A 989 64.63 -18.88 -9.87
N ARG A 990 65.32 -19.20 -10.97
CA ARG A 990 65.18 -18.47 -12.24
C ARG A 990 63.75 -18.59 -12.80
N LEU A 991 63.18 -19.80 -12.77
CA LEU A 991 61.81 -20.05 -13.23
C LEU A 991 60.79 -19.22 -12.45
N VAL A 992 60.92 -19.10 -11.11
CA VAL A 992 60.03 -18.24 -10.31
C VAL A 992 60.08 -16.77 -10.74
N VAL A 993 61.27 -16.26 -11.06
CA VAL A 993 61.45 -14.88 -11.54
C VAL A 993 60.82 -14.70 -12.92
N GLU A 994 61.04 -15.63 -13.85
CA GLU A 994 60.46 -15.59 -15.20
C GLU A 994 58.93 -15.67 -15.16
N LEU A 995 58.38 -16.59 -14.36
CA LEU A 995 56.93 -16.71 -14.17
C LEU A 995 56.32 -15.44 -13.54
N SER A 996 57.05 -14.75 -12.66
CA SER A 996 56.56 -13.49 -12.07
C SER A 996 56.48 -12.37 -13.09
N LYS A 997 57.42 -12.29 -14.04
CA LYS A 997 57.34 -11.32 -15.15
C LYS A 997 56.15 -11.59 -16.07
N ILE A 998 55.86 -12.85 -16.33
CA ILE A 998 54.69 -13.25 -17.13
C ILE A 998 53.40 -12.89 -16.37
N GLU A 999 53.34 -13.17 -15.06
CA GLU A 999 52.21 -12.77 -14.21
C GLU A 999 51.97 -11.26 -14.25
N GLU A 1000 53.02 -10.45 -14.08
CA GLU A 1000 52.98 -8.98 -14.15
C GLU A 1000 52.52 -8.45 -15.53
N THR A 1001 52.77 -9.21 -16.60
CA THR A 1001 52.30 -8.87 -17.96
C THR A 1001 50.82 -9.18 -18.15
N LEU A 1002 50.34 -10.27 -17.54
CA LEU A 1002 48.95 -10.71 -17.65
C LEU A 1002 48.00 -9.97 -16.69
N TYR A 1003 48.51 -9.55 -15.52
CA TYR A 1003 47.73 -8.89 -14.49
C TYR A 1003 48.58 -7.90 -13.68
N GLN A 1004 47.99 -6.77 -13.31
CA GLN A 1004 48.64 -5.75 -12.48
C GLN A 1004 48.70 -6.21 -11.01
N VAL A 1005 49.73 -7.01 -10.69
CA VAL A 1005 49.93 -7.61 -9.35
C VAL A 1005 50.16 -6.60 -8.23
N LYS A 1006 50.40 -5.33 -8.55
CA LYS A 1006 50.67 -4.24 -7.59
C LYS A 1006 49.44 -3.37 -7.29
N ASN A 1007 48.26 -3.70 -7.81
CA ASN A 1007 47.06 -2.95 -7.46
C ASN A 1007 46.75 -3.12 -5.98
N GLU A 1008 46.52 -2.00 -5.30
CA GLU A 1008 46.11 -1.94 -3.90
C GLU A 1008 44.69 -1.37 -3.74
N SER A 1009 44.24 -0.55 -4.70
CA SER A 1009 42.85 -0.07 -4.82
C SER A 1009 42.15 -0.55 -6.09
N ASN A 1010 40.83 -0.57 -6.02
CA ASN A 1010 39.98 -0.84 -7.18
C ASN A 1010 39.98 0.30 -8.20
N GLN A 1011 40.54 1.48 -7.92
CA GLN A 1011 40.65 2.62 -8.86
C GLN A 1011 42.09 2.95 -9.28
N ASP A 1012 43.07 2.14 -8.87
CA ASP A 1012 44.51 2.36 -9.14
C ASP A 1012 44.96 1.87 -10.52
#